data_AF-A0A1F8X9N7-F1
#
_entry.id   AF-A0A1F8X9N7-F1
#
_cell.length_a   1.000
_cell.length_b   1.000
_cell.length_c   1.000
_cell.angle_alpha   90.00
_cell.angle_beta   90.00
_cell.angle_gamma   90.00
#
_symmetry.space_group_name_H-M   'P 1'
#
loop_
_entity.id
_entity.type
_entity.pdbx_description
1 polymer ?
#
loop_
_entity_poly.entity_id
_entity_poly.type
_entity_poly.pdbx_seq_one_letter_code
_entity_poly.pdbx_strand_id
1 'polypeptide(L)'
;MKQAADNILSIIKGYDLSRAIPDIRRYGIRTFLRKAVAELTRGTRHELLSQPVSPERSQWRKDYLAMSKMIEDVCALAIQKQVKPVSSIKVGDNEIEDRIPGLTPDKNDRPLVSIIIPVYNNIRSTVECLLSIRKYKGETSFEIIVVDDCSTDDTSKVLSSVKNLKYLRNTESLGFVPTCNRGAEAAEGKYLLFLTSSAQVTAGWLDELVKTFEDNENVGAAGPRILYPDGRLKEAGSLIQKDGSAVFIGNGDSPGLPRYNYAREADYCSGVCLLVEAERFRALRGFDPEFAPDCADADLCLKLRDAGLRIMYNPKSVIVHHPSVTSGSVEGAYKMRSARAKLALKWRNEIDSLNSTRLIAFYLPQFHPFPENDLWWGKGFTEWTNVSKAKPNFTGHYQPHLPADLGFYDLRVEEVMVEQAKLAKSYGIYGFCFYYYWFGGKRLLEMPIERMLKTNKPDIPFCLCWSNENWTRRWDGKENEVLVGQKHSDEDDKAVILDIIRYMRHHNYIRISGKPLFLVYRPGLFPDIRRTIGIWRELCRKEGIGEIYLSMVGSFENAGAYACPSEYGFDSSVEFPPHGMATPCKMPGQSLNHEYAGTVSDYRSLALNYVKQDLPGYTRFRGVVPSWDNTPRRQNDPLVFINSSPGPYEAWLEFTVRQTREQNFGGERIVFINAWNEWAEGAHLEPDRLFGRGYLEATRSALDRA
;
A
#
# COMPACT_ATOMS: atom_id res chain seq x y z
N MET A 1 23.71 36.14 4.09
CA MET A 1 24.59 34.99 3.80
C MET A 1 24.99 34.22 5.06
N LYS A 2 25.52 34.86 6.11
CA LYS A 2 25.85 34.21 7.39
C LYS A 2 24.63 33.51 8.03
N GLN A 3 23.51 34.23 8.16
CA GLN A 3 22.22 33.67 8.63
C GLN A 3 21.71 32.45 7.83
N ALA A 4 21.94 32.43 6.50
CA ALA A 4 21.51 31.33 5.64
C ALA A 4 22.43 30.11 5.77
N ALA A 5 23.73 30.33 6.00
CA ALA A 5 24.67 29.27 6.32
C ALA A 5 24.39 28.69 7.72
N ASP A 6 24.06 29.54 8.71
CA ASP A 6 23.74 29.13 10.08
C ASP A 6 22.46 28.27 10.12
N ASN A 7 21.42 28.62 9.35
CA ASN A 7 20.19 27.83 9.24
C ASN A 7 20.40 26.47 8.56
N ILE A 8 21.23 26.41 7.50
CA ILE A 8 21.50 25.17 6.74
C ILE A 8 22.41 24.22 7.54
N LEU A 9 23.35 24.75 8.33
CA LEU A 9 24.29 23.94 9.13
C LEU A 9 23.69 23.47 10.46
N SER A 10 22.62 24.10 10.96
CA SER A 10 21.83 23.58 12.09
C SER A 10 21.20 22.20 11.83
N ILE A 11 21.06 21.83 10.54
CA ILE A 11 20.54 20.54 10.07
C ILE A 11 21.61 19.44 10.14
N ILE A 12 22.91 19.80 10.18
CA ILE A 12 24.04 18.86 10.22
C ILE A 12 24.61 18.83 11.65
N LYS A 13 23.97 18.07 12.55
CA LYS A 13 24.49 17.86 13.91
C LYS A 13 25.90 17.24 13.85
N GLY A 14 26.91 17.96 14.36
CA GLY A 14 28.24 17.41 14.67
C GLY A 14 29.43 17.88 13.82
N TYR A 15 29.27 18.85 12.91
CA TYR A 15 30.39 19.36 12.09
C TYR A 15 31.06 20.58 12.75
N ASP A 16 32.37 20.53 13.00
CA ASP A 16 33.16 21.62 13.60
C ASP A 16 33.24 22.84 12.67
N LEU A 17 32.61 23.94 13.08
CA LEU A 17 32.50 25.21 12.34
C LEU A 17 33.86 25.84 12.00
N SER A 18 34.88 25.62 12.82
CA SER A 18 36.22 26.18 12.58
C SER A 18 36.89 25.57 11.34
N ARG A 19 36.49 24.36 10.96
CA ARG A 19 37.02 23.63 9.78
C ARG A 19 36.27 23.92 8.48
N ALA A 20 34.99 24.31 8.56
CA ALA A 20 34.15 24.51 7.38
C ALA A 20 34.38 25.85 6.66
N ILE A 21 34.74 26.91 7.39
CA ILE A 21 34.87 28.28 6.86
C ILE A 21 35.95 28.40 5.76
N PRO A 22 37.16 27.83 5.91
CA PRO A 22 38.16 27.87 4.85
C PRO A 22 37.70 27.19 3.55
N ASP A 23 37.03 26.04 3.65
CA ASP A 23 36.57 25.27 2.50
C ASP A 23 35.36 25.90 1.80
N ILE A 24 34.45 26.52 2.55
CA ILE A 24 33.35 27.29 1.97
C ILE A 24 33.89 28.50 1.19
N ARG A 25 34.93 29.18 1.72
CA ARG A 25 35.60 30.29 1.02
C ARG A 25 36.33 29.82 -0.23
N ARG A 26 36.93 28.61 -0.19
CA ARG A 26 37.74 28.07 -1.29
C ARG A 26 36.91 27.45 -2.43
N TYR A 27 35.79 26.80 -2.12
CA TYR A 27 35.03 26.01 -3.09
C TYR A 27 33.61 26.50 -3.34
N GLY A 28 33.13 27.47 -2.56
CA GLY A 28 31.75 27.93 -2.57
C GLY A 28 30.80 26.95 -1.84
N ILE A 29 29.73 27.50 -1.28
CA ILE A 29 28.83 26.77 -0.37
C ILE A 29 28.16 25.54 -1.01
N ARG A 30 27.84 25.60 -2.31
CA ARG A 30 27.25 24.47 -3.08
C ARG A 30 28.19 23.27 -3.18
N THR A 31 29.47 23.52 -3.43
CA THR A 31 30.49 22.47 -3.57
C THR A 31 30.84 21.87 -2.22
N PHE A 32 30.91 22.70 -1.18
CA PHE A 32 31.11 22.25 0.19
C PHE A 32 29.98 21.31 0.66
N LEU A 33 28.71 21.71 0.47
CA LEU A 33 27.56 20.87 0.85
C LEU A 33 27.55 19.53 0.12
N ARG A 34 27.89 19.49 -1.18
CA ARG A 34 28.04 18.22 -1.92
C ARG A 34 29.12 17.31 -1.32
N LYS A 35 30.26 17.87 -0.91
CA LYS A 35 31.35 17.12 -0.29
C LYS A 35 30.99 16.64 1.12
N ALA A 36 30.41 17.51 1.95
CA ALA A 36 30.00 17.17 3.32
C ALA A 36 28.92 16.07 3.34
N VAL A 37 27.94 16.13 2.43
CA VAL A 37 26.94 15.07 2.26
C VAL A 37 27.60 13.75 1.79
N ALA A 38 28.60 13.83 0.91
CA ALA A 38 29.35 12.65 0.44
C ALA A 38 30.25 12.03 1.53
N GLU A 39 30.72 12.81 2.51
CA GLU A 39 31.46 12.30 3.67
C GLU A 39 30.55 11.72 4.75
N LEU A 40 29.43 12.37 5.07
CA LEU A 40 28.44 11.86 6.03
C LEU A 40 27.83 10.53 5.57
N THR A 41 27.63 10.37 4.26
CA THR A 41 27.17 9.10 3.66
C THR A 41 28.26 8.03 3.59
N ARG A 42 29.54 8.38 3.75
CA ARG A 42 30.64 7.41 3.92
C ARG A 42 30.80 6.97 5.38
N GLY A 43 30.61 7.88 6.34
CA GLY A 43 30.74 7.61 7.77
C GLY A 43 29.75 6.57 8.30
N THR A 44 28.48 6.64 7.88
CA THR A 44 27.45 5.62 8.23
C THR A 44 27.61 4.30 7.46
N ARG A 45 28.34 4.30 6.34
CA ARG A 45 28.63 3.08 5.58
C ARG A 45 29.76 2.26 6.20
N HIS A 46 30.73 2.87 6.86
CA HIS A 46 31.97 2.16 7.20
C HIS A 46 31.83 1.23 8.42
N GLU A 47 30.93 1.51 9.36
CA GLU A 47 30.69 0.64 10.54
C GLU A 47 29.76 -0.56 10.26
N LEU A 48 29.06 -0.58 9.13
CA LEU A 48 28.17 -1.69 8.70
C LEU A 48 28.79 -2.62 7.63
N LEU A 49 29.98 -2.30 7.09
CA LEU A 49 30.56 -2.95 5.91
C LEU A 49 31.83 -3.80 6.18
N SER A 50 32.12 -4.18 7.43
CA SER A 50 33.33 -4.96 7.76
C SER A 50 33.16 -6.49 7.74
N GLN A 51 32.11 -7.02 7.12
CA GLN A 51 31.83 -8.46 7.04
C GLN A 51 31.54 -8.90 5.59
N PRO A 52 31.78 -10.19 5.22
CA PRO A 52 32.07 -10.59 3.85
C PRO A 52 30.97 -10.20 2.86
N VAL A 53 31.40 -9.56 1.78
CA VAL A 53 30.54 -8.96 0.75
C VAL A 53 29.88 -10.05 -0.09
N SER A 54 28.57 -9.86 -0.34
CA SER A 54 27.73 -10.46 -1.39
C SER A 54 28.48 -10.79 -2.70
N PRO A 55 27.95 -11.68 -3.57
CA PRO A 55 28.43 -11.82 -4.95
C PRO A 55 28.66 -10.46 -5.61
N GLU A 56 29.58 -10.43 -6.59
CA GLU A 56 30.09 -9.23 -7.23
C GLU A 56 28.96 -8.21 -7.48
N ARG A 57 28.96 -7.08 -6.75
CA ARG A 57 27.85 -6.08 -6.78
C ARG A 57 27.47 -5.62 -8.20
N SER A 58 28.40 -5.77 -9.14
CA SER A 58 28.20 -5.62 -10.59
C SER A 58 27.11 -6.56 -11.14
N GLN A 59 27.12 -7.84 -10.78
CA GLN A 59 26.18 -8.86 -11.27
C GLN A 59 24.79 -8.64 -10.68
N TRP A 60 24.69 -8.39 -9.38
CA TRP A 60 23.43 -8.02 -8.74
C TRP A 60 22.75 -6.88 -9.50
N ARG A 61 23.46 -5.76 -9.70
CA ARG A 61 22.87 -4.59 -10.35
C ARG A 61 22.43 -4.88 -11.78
N LYS A 62 23.15 -5.73 -12.51
CA LYS A 62 22.72 -6.19 -13.84
C LYS A 62 21.42 -6.98 -13.75
N ASP A 63 21.30 -7.92 -12.82
CA ASP A 63 20.11 -8.75 -12.67
C ASP A 63 18.89 -7.91 -12.24
N TYR A 64 19.09 -6.96 -11.32
CA TYR A 64 18.06 -5.99 -10.91
C TYR A 64 17.56 -5.17 -12.10
N LEU A 65 18.46 -4.60 -12.91
CA LEU A 65 18.07 -3.79 -14.07
C LEU A 65 17.36 -4.64 -15.13
N ALA A 66 17.81 -5.87 -15.35
CA ALA A 66 17.16 -6.80 -16.27
C ALA A 66 15.73 -7.13 -15.81
N MET A 67 15.54 -7.47 -14.53
CA MET A 67 14.23 -7.77 -13.98
C MET A 67 13.31 -6.54 -13.97
N SER A 68 13.83 -5.37 -13.59
CA SER A 68 13.06 -4.11 -13.59
C SER A 68 12.54 -3.79 -15.00
N LYS A 69 13.40 -3.94 -16.02
CA LYS A 69 12.99 -3.77 -17.42
C LYS A 69 11.91 -4.77 -17.83
N MET A 70 12.04 -6.05 -17.44
CA MET A 70 11.01 -7.06 -17.72
C MET A 70 9.66 -6.72 -17.07
N ILE A 71 9.67 -6.17 -15.85
CA ILE A 71 8.47 -5.68 -15.16
C ILE A 71 7.86 -4.50 -15.92
N GLU A 72 8.67 -3.50 -16.30
CA GLU A 72 8.23 -2.33 -17.07
C GLU A 72 7.58 -2.74 -18.39
N ASP A 73 8.23 -3.62 -19.16
CA ASP A 73 7.73 -4.12 -20.45
C ASP A 73 6.38 -4.83 -20.28
N VAL A 74 6.22 -5.63 -19.23
CA VAL A 74 4.96 -6.33 -18.93
C VAL A 74 3.85 -5.36 -18.52
N CYS A 75 4.15 -4.36 -17.69
CA CYS A 75 3.18 -3.35 -17.29
C CYS A 75 2.74 -2.49 -18.48
N ALA A 76 3.66 -2.17 -19.40
CA ALA A 76 3.34 -1.41 -20.62
C ALA A 76 2.37 -2.16 -21.55
N LEU A 77 2.47 -3.49 -21.63
CA LEU A 77 1.56 -4.32 -22.42
C LEU A 77 0.14 -4.42 -21.83
N ALA A 78 -0.01 -4.28 -20.51
CA ALA A 78 -1.31 -4.38 -19.84
C ALA A 78 -2.26 -3.19 -20.13
N ILE A 79 -1.74 -2.06 -20.64
CA ILE A 79 -2.46 -0.78 -20.80
C ILE A 79 -3.46 -0.77 -21.99
N GLN A 80 -3.65 -1.86 -22.72
CA GLN A 80 -4.47 -1.88 -23.96
C GLN A 80 -5.93 -2.33 -23.79
N LYS A 81 -6.66 -1.82 -22.79
CA LYS A 81 -8.13 -2.06 -22.73
C LYS A 81 -8.88 -0.91 -23.41
N GLN A 82 -9.75 -1.23 -24.36
CA GLN A 82 -10.61 -0.23 -25.03
C GLN A 82 -11.47 0.50 -24.01
N VAL A 83 -11.41 1.83 -24.01
CA VAL A 83 -12.28 2.68 -23.21
C VAL A 83 -13.20 3.45 -24.14
N LYS A 84 -14.48 3.59 -23.76
CA LYS A 84 -15.46 4.34 -24.54
C LYS A 84 -15.48 5.79 -24.06
N PRO A 85 -15.47 6.78 -24.98
CA PRO A 85 -15.69 8.18 -24.61
C PRO A 85 -16.97 8.36 -23.81
N VAL A 86 -16.92 9.21 -22.78
CA VAL A 86 -18.10 9.52 -21.98
C VAL A 86 -18.91 10.57 -22.73
N SER A 87 -20.23 10.40 -22.79
CA SER A 87 -21.13 11.41 -23.35
C SER A 87 -21.07 12.66 -22.47
N SER A 88 -20.49 13.74 -23.01
CA SER A 88 -20.44 15.06 -22.38
C SER A 88 -21.43 16.00 -23.07
N ILE A 89 -22.05 16.89 -22.29
CA ILE A 89 -22.80 18.03 -22.81
C ILE A 89 -21.80 18.93 -23.54
N LYS A 90 -22.15 19.37 -24.75
CA LYS A 90 -21.37 20.35 -25.50
C LYS A 90 -22.29 21.48 -25.91
N VAL A 91 -21.90 22.71 -25.62
CA VAL A 91 -22.64 23.91 -25.97
C VAL A 91 -21.83 24.67 -27.01
N GLY A 92 -22.45 25.08 -28.13
CA GLY A 92 -21.80 25.96 -29.10
C GLY A 92 -21.68 27.39 -28.55
N ASP A 93 -20.65 28.14 -28.94
CA ASP A 93 -20.42 29.49 -28.41
C ASP A 93 -21.62 30.42 -28.65
N ASN A 94 -22.31 30.27 -29.78
CA ASN A 94 -23.52 31.03 -30.13
C ASN A 94 -24.80 30.55 -29.44
N GLU A 95 -24.75 29.43 -28.71
CA GLU A 95 -25.93 28.83 -28.05
C GLU A 95 -26.00 29.18 -26.55
N ILE A 96 -24.99 29.85 -25.99
CA ILE A 96 -24.87 30.08 -24.55
C ILE A 96 -26.09 30.81 -23.99
N GLU A 97 -26.55 31.86 -24.66
CA GLU A 97 -27.73 32.63 -24.23
C GLU A 97 -29.02 31.79 -24.30
N ASP A 98 -29.16 30.95 -25.32
CA ASP A 98 -30.31 30.06 -25.50
C ASP A 98 -30.41 28.99 -24.39
N ARG A 99 -29.31 28.69 -23.70
CA ARG A 99 -29.28 27.72 -22.59
C ARG A 99 -29.62 28.32 -21.23
N ILE A 100 -29.72 29.65 -21.08
CA ILE A 100 -30.02 30.34 -19.80
C ILE A 100 -31.25 29.77 -19.09
N PRO A 101 -32.40 29.50 -19.77
CA PRO A 101 -33.55 28.91 -19.10
C PRO A 101 -33.25 27.55 -18.45
N GLY A 102 -32.35 26.76 -19.06
CA GLY A 102 -31.90 25.46 -18.55
C GLY A 102 -30.92 25.55 -17.38
N LEU A 103 -30.39 26.75 -17.07
CA LEU A 103 -29.43 26.96 -15.98
C LEU A 103 -30.08 27.24 -14.63
N THR A 104 -31.36 27.60 -14.59
CA THR A 104 -32.06 28.00 -13.36
C THR A 104 -32.20 26.79 -12.41
N PRO A 105 -31.47 26.76 -11.27
CA PRO A 105 -31.61 25.67 -10.30
C PRO A 105 -32.97 25.76 -9.59
N ASP A 106 -33.40 24.64 -9.01
CA ASP A 106 -34.58 24.68 -8.14
C ASP A 106 -34.28 25.49 -6.88
N LYS A 107 -35.26 26.24 -6.39
CA LYS A 107 -35.11 26.97 -5.13
C LYS A 107 -35.04 25.96 -3.97
N ASN A 108 -34.04 26.12 -3.10
CA ASN A 108 -33.86 25.27 -1.94
C ASN A 108 -33.50 26.12 -0.72
N ASP A 109 -34.47 26.29 0.19
CA ASP A 109 -34.31 27.15 1.37
C ASP A 109 -33.53 26.46 2.51
N ARG A 110 -33.23 25.15 2.38
CA ARG A 110 -32.44 24.37 3.33
C ARG A 110 -31.58 23.34 2.59
N PRO A 111 -30.55 23.79 1.86
CA PRO A 111 -29.67 22.88 1.12
C PRO A 111 -28.87 21.99 2.08
N LEU A 112 -28.78 20.69 1.79
CA LEU A 112 -27.85 19.81 2.49
C LEU A 112 -26.41 20.08 2.04
N VAL A 113 -26.22 20.38 0.75
CA VAL A 113 -24.92 20.65 0.13
C VAL A 113 -24.89 22.02 -0.53
N SER A 114 -23.84 22.80 -0.31
CA SER A 114 -23.53 23.99 -1.11
C SER A 114 -22.47 23.67 -2.14
N ILE A 115 -22.83 23.70 -3.42
CA ILE A 115 -21.92 23.48 -4.54
C ILE A 115 -21.23 24.80 -4.87
N ILE A 116 -19.91 24.85 -4.69
CA ILE A 116 -19.08 26.04 -4.90
C ILE A 116 -18.26 25.86 -6.18
N ILE A 117 -18.50 26.73 -7.15
CA ILE A 117 -17.87 26.69 -8.47
C ILE A 117 -17.07 27.97 -8.71
N PRO A 118 -15.72 27.94 -8.60
CA PRO A 118 -14.88 29.07 -9.00
C PRO A 118 -14.80 29.17 -10.53
N VAL A 119 -14.90 30.38 -11.07
CA VAL A 119 -14.83 30.63 -12.52
C VAL A 119 -13.90 31.81 -12.84
N TYR A 120 -13.13 31.66 -13.92
CA TYR A 120 -12.35 32.73 -14.54
C TYR A 120 -12.29 32.51 -16.06
N ASN A 121 -12.88 33.41 -16.85
CA ASN A 121 -12.81 33.43 -18.32
C ASN A 121 -13.12 32.08 -18.99
N ASN A 122 -14.16 31.38 -18.53
CA ASN A 122 -14.53 30.08 -19.07
C ASN A 122 -16.04 29.85 -19.04
N ILE A 123 -16.81 30.82 -19.56
CA ILE A 123 -18.28 30.76 -19.53
C ILE A 123 -18.84 29.48 -20.17
N ARG A 124 -18.28 29.04 -21.30
CA ARG A 124 -18.76 27.85 -22.00
C ARG A 124 -18.70 26.59 -21.12
N SER A 125 -17.54 26.27 -20.57
CA SER A 125 -17.42 25.11 -19.68
C SER A 125 -18.27 25.27 -18.43
N THR A 126 -18.40 26.50 -17.91
CA THR A 126 -19.25 26.77 -16.74
C THR A 126 -20.73 26.47 -17.04
N VAL A 127 -21.24 26.86 -18.21
CA VAL A 127 -22.60 26.52 -18.66
C VAL A 127 -22.76 25.02 -18.86
N GLU A 128 -21.79 24.34 -19.49
CA GLU A 128 -21.81 22.88 -19.65
C GLU A 128 -21.83 22.16 -18.28
N CYS A 129 -21.05 22.66 -17.31
CA CYS A 129 -21.03 22.18 -15.92
C CYS A 129 -22.40 22.34 -15.26
N LEU A 130 -22.98 23.54 -15.27
CA LEU A 130 -24.29 23.82 -14.67
C LEU A 130 -25.42 23.00 -15.32
N LEU A 131 -25.41 22.85 -16.64
CA LEU A 131 -26.36 21.99 -17.35
C LEU A 131 -26.20 20.52 -16.95
N SER A 132 -24.98 20.05 -16.71
CA SER A 132 -24.75 18.68 -16.22
C SER A 132 -25.30 18.46 -14.81
N ILE A 133 -25.14 19.44 -13.91
CA ILE A 133 -25.71 19.41 -12.55
C ILE A 133 -27.24 19.36 -12.63
N ARG A 134 -27.85 20.16 -13.51
CA ARG A 134 -29.30 20.17 -13.72
C ARG A 134 -29.80 18.83 -14.26
N LYS A 135 -29.12 18.28 -15.27
CA LYS A 135 -29.48 17.02 -15.93
C LYS A 135 -29.41 15.82 -14.99
N TYR A 136 -28.37 15.74 -14.16
CA TYR A 136 -28.12 14.63 -13.26
C TYR A 136 -28.41 14.99 -11.80
N LYS A 137 -29.48 15.77 -11.58
CA LYS A 137 -30.01 16.06 -10.25
C LYS A 137 -30.44 14.75 -9.59
N GLY A 138 -29.95 14.51 -8.38
CA GLY A 138 -30.31 13.38 -7.53
C GLY A 138 -31.34 13.74 -6.45
N GLU A 139 -31.37 12.95 -5.39
CA GLU A 139 -32.24 13.15 -4.22
C GLU A 139 -31.67 14.19 -3.24
N THR A 140 -30.34 14.32 -3.19
CA THR A 140 -29.64 15.27 -2.33
C THR A 140 -30.05 16.70 -2.64
N SER A 141 -30.50 17.43 -1.62
CA SER A 141 -30.86 18.83 -1.74
C SER A 141 -29.58 19.71 -1.76
N PHE A 142 -29.48 20.64 -2.71
CA PHE A 142 -28.33 21.53 -2.83
C PHE A 142 -28.69 22.97 -3.20
N GLU A 143 -27.75 23.89 -2.99
CA GLU A 143 -27.67 25.22 -3.62
C GLU A 143 -26.42 25.29 -4.52
N ILE A 144 -26.40 26.24 -5.46
CA ILE A 144 -25.24 26.48 -6.32
C ILE A 144 -24.73 27.91 -6.10
N ILE A 145 -23.44 28.01 -5.78
CA ILE A 145 -22.69 29.26 -5.58
C ILE A 145 -21.61 29.32 -6.66
N VAL A 146 -21.71 30.29 -7.56
CA VAL A 146 -20.64 30.55 -8.54
C VAL A 146 -19.88 31.78 -8.10
N VAL A 147 -18.56 31.64 -7.96
CA VAL A 147 -17.67 32.74 -7.58
C VAL A 147 -16.79 33.09 -8.77
N ASP A 148 -17.08 34.23 -9.39
CA ASP A 148 -16.38 34.77 -10.54
C ASP A 148 -15.18 35.62 -10.12
N ASP A 149 -13.98 35.14 -10.45
CA ASP A 149 -12.71 35.80 -10.14
C ASP A 149 -12.36 36.90 -11.15
N CYS A 150 -13.25 37.89 -11.26
CA CYS A 150 -13.13 39.04 -12.16
C CYS A 150 -13.06 38.71 -13.66
N SER A 151 -13.84 37.74 -14.14
CA SER A 151 -13.91 37.40 -15.57
C SER A 151 -14.23 38.60 -16.45
N THR A 152 -13.63 38.59 -17.64
CA THR A 152 -13.73 39.59 -18.69
C THR A 152 -14.52 39.10 -19.92
N ASP A 153 -14.88 37.82 -19.96
CA ASP A 153 -15.79 37.25 -20.95
C ASP A 153 -17.28 37.48 -20.55
N ASP A 154 -18.20 36.83 -21.26
CA ASP A 154 -19.64 36.94 -21.01
C ASP A 154 -20.11 36.33 -19.67
N THR A 155 -19.20 35.80 -18.84
CA THR A 155 -19.55 35.15 -17.56
C THR A 155 -20.46 36.02 -16.69
N SER A 156 -20.09 37.28 -16.47
CA SER A 156 -20.89 38.14 -15.60
C SER A 156 -22.25 38.49 -16.20
N LYS A 157 -22.32 38.69 -17.52
CA LYS A 157 -23.56 38.98 -18.25
C LYS A 157 -24.53 37.80 -18.14
N VAL A 158 -24.04 36.59 -18.38
CA VAL A 158 -24.86 35.37 -18.40
C VAL A 158 -25.28 34.97 -16.99
N LEU A 159 -24.33 34.81 -16.06
CA LEU A 159 -24.60 34.20 -14.76
C LEU A 159 -25.37 35.10 -13.79
N SER A 160 -25.22 36.42 -13.90
CA SER A 160 -26.01 37.36 -13.07
C SER A 160 -27.51 37.33 -13.38
N SER A 161 -27.89 36.82 -14.57
CA SER A 161 -29.29 36.72 -14.99
C SER A 161 -29.97 35.40 -14.55
N VAL A 162 -29.20 34.41 -14.08
CA VAL A 162 -29.71 33.09 -13.71
C VAL A 162 -30.40 33.14 -12.35
N LYS A 163 -31.71 32.86 -12.31
CA LYS A 163 -32.48 32.81 -11.05
C LYS A 163 -32.02 31.65 -10.16
N ASN A 164 -32.14 31.81 -8.85
CA ASN A 164 -31.75 30.82 -7.83
C ASN A 164 -30.27 30.39 -7.86
N LEU A 165 -29.42 31.06 -8.65
CA LEU A 165 -27.97 30.91 -8.62
C LEU A 165 -27.38 32.00 -7.71
N LYS A 166 -26.58 31.61 -6.71
CA LYS A 166 -25.87 32.58 -5.86
C LYS A 166 -24.58 32.99 -6.58
N TYR A 167 -24.67 34.05 -7.38
CA TYR A 167 -23.54 34.57 -8.15
C TYR A 167 -22.78 35.65 -7.35
N LEU A 168 -21.49 35.38 -7.08
CA LEU A 168 -20.57 36.29 -6.39
C LEU A 168 -19.46 36.68 -7.36
N ARG A 169 -19.12 37.98 -7.45
CA ARG A 169 -18.04 38.45 -8.34
C ARG A 169 -16.94 39.15 -7.52
N ASN A 170 -15.68 38.77 -7.72
CA ASN A 170 -14.52 39.48 -7.21
C ASN A 170 -14.25 40.73 -8.07
N THR A 171 -13.82 41.81 -7.44
CA THR A 171 -13.48 43.07 -8.14
C THR A 171 -12.10 43.01 -8.80
N GLU A 172 -11.24 42.11 -8.33
CA GLU A 172 -9.89 41.86 -8.84
C GLU A 172 -9.61 40.35 -8.82
N SER A 173 -8.57 39.90 -9.51
CA SER A 173 -8.23 38.47 -9.55
C SER A 173 -7.50 38.09 -8.26
N LEU A 174 -8.18 37.28 -7.44
CA LEU A 174 -7.67 36.74 -6.19
C LEU A 174 -7.07 35.34 -6.38
N GLY A 175 -7.37 34.67 -7.50
CA GLY A 175 -6.96 33.31 -7.79
C GLY A 175 -7.89 32.25 -7.18
N PHE A 176 -7.60 30.99 -7.50
CA PHE A 176 -8.47 29.85 -7.17
C PHE A 176 -8.79 29.71 -5.67
N VAL A 177 -7.75 29.74 -4.82
CA VAL A 177 -7.90 29.45 -3.38
C VAL A 177 -8.77 30.49 -2.66
N PRO A 178 -8.49 31.80 -2.73
CA PRO A 178 -9.37 32.80 -2.10
C PRO A 178 -10.79 32.79 -2.68
N THR A 179 -10.94 32.53 -3.97
CA THR A 179 -12.25 32.41 -4.64
C THR A 179 -13.09 31.26 -4.07
N CYS A 180 -12.49 30.09 -3.85
CA CYS A 180 -13.14 28.97 -3.19
C CYS A 180 -13.55 29.31 -1.74
N ASN A 181 -12.65 29.94 -0.96
CA ASN A 181 -12.94 30.30 0.42
C ASN A 181 -14.10 31.31 0.53
N ARG A 182 -14.16 32.30 -0.36
CA ARG A 182 -15.28 33.25 -0.43
C ARG A 182 -16.62 32.55 -0.71
N GLY A 183 -16.61 31.54 -1.58
CA GLY A 183 -17.79 30.70 -1.83
C GLY A 183 -18.23 29.92 -0.59
N ALA A 184 -17.27 29.39 0.18
CA ALA A 184 -17.52 28.67 1.42
C ALA A 184 -18.07 29.56 2.55
N GLU A 185 -17.67 30.83 2.60
CA GLU A 185 -18.23 31.81 3.53
C GLU A 185 -19.71 32.11 3.25
N ALA A 186 -20.10 32.11 1.98
CA ALA A 186 -21.48 32.34 1.56
C ALA A 186 -22.38 31.09 1.61
N ALA A 187 -21.82 29.93 1.94
CA ALA A 187 -22.50 28.63 1.89
C ALA A 187 -23.35 28.34 3.13
N GLU A 188 -24.54 27.80 2.89
CA GLU A 188 -25.55 27.49 3.92
C GLU A 188 -25.68 25.98 4.21
N GLY A 189 -25.15 25.13 3.34
CA GLY A 189 -25.23 23.67 3.44
C GLY A 189 -24.41 23.06 4.57
N LYS A 190 -24.83 21.88 5.03
CA LYS A 190 -24.05 21.06 5.97
C LYS A 190 -22.71 20.65 5.36
N TYR A 191 -22.71 20.31 4.08
CA TYR A 191 -21.51 19.97 3.34
C TYR A 191 -21.19 21.03 2.29
N LEU A 192 -19.89 21.26 2.07
CA LEU A 192 -19.36 22.09 1.00
C LEU A 192 -18.82 21.17 -0.08
N LEU A 193 -19.26 21.36 -1.32
CA LEU A 193 -18.71 20.67 -2.46
C LEU A 193 -17.97 21.67 -3.35
N PHE A 194 -16.65 21.57 -3.41
CA PHE A 194 -15.85 22.32 -4.35
C PHE A 194 -15.83 21.59 -5.69
N LEU A 195 -16.30 22.23 -6.76
CA LEU A 195 -16.38 21.67 -8.10
C LEU A 195 -15.79 22.64 -9.12
N THR A 196 -14.80 22.20 -9.90
CA THR A 196 -14.23 23.06 -10.95
C THR A 196 -15.23 23.30 -12.08
N SER A 197 -15.22 24.51 -12.66
CA SER A 197 -16.07 24.90 -13.80
C SER A 197 -15.79 24.09 -15.08
N SER A 198 -14.66 23.38 -15.15
CA SER A 198 -14.29 22.46 -16.24
C SER A 198 -14.76 21.01 -16.04
N ALA A 199 -15.54 20.73 -15.00
CA ALA A 199 -16.08 19.39 -14.74
C ALA A 199 -17.55 19.27 -15.20
N GLN A 200 -17.91 18.08 -15.68
CA GLN A 200 -19.29 17.68 -15.89
C GLN A 200 -19.62 16.49 -15.00
N VAL A 201 -20.77 16.53 -14.34
CA VAL A 201 -21.20 15.48 -13.43
C VAL A 201 -22.00 14.40 -14.15
N THR A 202 -22.19 13.24 -13.53
CA THR A 202 -22.96 12.12 -14.08
C THR A 202 -24.02 11.62 -13.10
N ALA A 203 -24.88 10.67 -13.50
CA ALA A 203 -25.96 10.18 -12.64
C ALA A 203 -25.44 9.65 -11.28
N GLY A 204 -26.13 10.01 -10.18
CA GLY A 204 -25.82 9.54 -8.82
C GLY A 204 -24.61 10.19 -8.15
N TRP A 205 -23.90 11.09 -8.83
CA TRP A 205 -22.62 11.64 -8.35
C TRP A 205 -22.69 12.27 -6.95
N LEU A 206 -23.69 13.11 -6.68
CA LEU A 206 -23.78 13.83 -5.41
C LEU A 206 -24.30 12.94 -4.28
N ASP A 207 -25.32 12.14 -4.57
CA ASP A 207 -25.94 11.22 -3.61
C ASP A 207 -24.92 10.21 -3.07
N GLU A 208 -24.10 9.64 -3.95
CA GLU A 208 -23.04 8.71 -3.55
C GLU A 208 -21.93 9.38 -2.73
N LEU A 209 -21.60 10.65 -2.99
CA LEU A 209 -20.65 11.39 -2.15
C LEU A 209 -21.21 11.64 -0.75
N VAL A 210 -22.47 12.07 -0.65
CA VAL A 210 -23.11 12.28 0.66
C VAL A 210 -23.23 10.96 1.43
N LYS A 211 -23.66 9.88 0.76
CA LYS A 211 -23.74 8.54 1.33
C LYS A 211 -22.40 8.04 1.88
N THR A 212 -21.28 8.51 1.33
CA THR A 212 -19.95 8.17 1.85
C THR A 212 -19.78 8.60 3.31
N PHE A 213 -20.34 9.75 3.70
CA PHE A 213 -20.33 10.25 5.09
C PHE A 213 -21.32 9.50 6.00
N GLU A 214 -22.33 8.85 5.43
CA GLU A 214 -23.34 8.07 6.16
C GLU A 214 -22.87 6.63 6.40
N ASP A 215 -22.27 6.02 5.38
CA ASP A 215 -21.82 4.62 5.39
C ASP A 215 -20.47 4.43 6.11
N ASN A 216 -19.74 5.51 6.41
CA ASN A 216 -18.39 5.43 6.98
C ASN A 216 -18.23 6.38 8.17
N GLU A 217 -17.56 5.89 9.21
CA GLU A 217 -17.23 6.70 10.38
C GLU A 217 -16.07 7.67 10.11
N ASN A 218 -16.09 8.82 10.79
CA ASN A 218 -15.01 9.80 10.84
C ASN A 218 -14.53 10.31 9.46
N VAL A 219 -15.41 10.37 8.45
CA VAL A 219 -15.07 10.92 7.13
C VAL A 219 -14.91 12.43 7.20
N GLY A 220 -13.73 12.93 6.86
CA GLY A 220 -13.41 14.36 6.76
C GLY A 220 -13.71 14.93 5.38
N ALA A 221 -13.40 14.16 4.33
CA ALA A 221 -13.70 14.54 2.95
C ALA A 221 -13.96 13.31 2.08
N ALA A 222 -14.69 13.50 0.99
CA ALA A 222 -14.94 12.48 -0.02
C ALA A 222 -14.73 13.01 -1.45
N GLY A 223 -14.14 12.18 -2.32
CA GLY A 223 -13.93 12.48 -3.73
C GLY A 223 -14.46 11.37 -4.66
N PRO A 224 -14.88 11.73 -5.89
CA PRO A 224 -15.44 10.80 -6.85
C PRO A 224 -14.37 10.07 -7.66
N ARG A 225 -14.80 9.14 -8.52
CA ARG A 225 -14.05 8.77 -9.73
C ARG A 225 -14.06 9.91 -10.72
N ILE A 226 -12.87 10.28 -11.18
CA ILE A 226 -12.70 11.33 -12.18
C ILE A 226 -12.21 10.72 -13.49
N LEU A 227 -12.96 10.94 -14.56
CA LEU A 227 -12.64 10.47 -15.90
C LEU A 227 -12.15 11.62 -16.79
N TYR A 228 -11.29 11.30 -17.75
CA TYR A 228 -11.08 12.14 -18.92
C TYR A 228 -12.26 12.00 -19.91
N PRO A 229 -12.43 12.95 -20.85
CA PRO A 229 -13.53 12.88 -21.82
C PRO A 229 -13.46 11.66 -22.75
N ASP A 230 -12.26 11.13 -23.00
CA ASP A 230 -12.04 9.88 -23.74
C ASP A 230 -12.42 8.61 -22.95
N GLY A 231 -12.85 8.78 -21.69
CA GLY A 231 -13.30 7.74 -20.79
C GLY A 231 -12.20 7.12 -19.94
N ARG A 232 -10.92 7.41 -20.20
CA ARG A 232 -9.83 6.91 -19.35
C ARG A 232 -9.92 7.53 -17.96
N LEU A 233 -9.44 6.79 -16.97
CA LEU A 233 -9.39 7.27 -15.61
C LEU A 233 -8.38 8.41 -15.51
N LYS A 234 -8.78 9.55 -14.94
CA LYS A 234 -7.85 10.60 -14.52
C LYS A 234 -7.34 10.30 -13.12
N GLU A 235 -8.26 9.99 -12.21
CA GLU A 235 -7.97 9.87 -10.79
C GLU A 235 -9.02 8.98 -10.08
N ALA A 236 -8.54 8.00 -9.32
CA ALA A 236 -9.31 7.23 -8.35
C ALA A 236 -8.78 7.49 -6.92
N GLY A 237 -8.78 8.76 -6.51
CA GLY A 237 -7.99 9.25 -5.39
C GLY A 237 -6.52 9.47 -5.75
N SER A 238 -5.78 10.07 -4.83
CA SER A 238 -4.40 10.50 -5.06
C SER A 238 -3.47 10.12 -3.91
N LEU A 239 -2.18 9.96 -4.25
CA LEU A 239 -1.07 9.79 -3.30
C LEU A 239 -0.22 11.05 -3.21
N ILE A 240 0.38 11.30 -2.05
CA ILE A 240 1.35 12.38 -1.85
C ILE A 240 2.74 11.77 -1.68
N GLN A 241 3.68 12.12 -2.55
CA GLN A 241 5.07 11.69 -2.44
C GLN A 241 5.85 12.50 -1.40
N LYS A 242 7.00 11.99 -0.98
CA LYS A 242 7.90 12.64 0.00
C LYS A 242 8.37 14.04 -0.41
N ASP A 243 8.39 14.35 -1.70
CA ASP A 243 8.74 15.67 -2.22
C ASP A 243 7.52 16.63 -2.34
N GLY A 244 6.35 16.19 -1.88
CA GLY A 244 5.08 16.91 -1.95
C GLY A 244 4.39 16.84 -3.31
N SER A 245 4.94 16.10 -4.28
CA SER A 245 4.26 15.86 -5.56
C SER A 245 3.12 14.85 -5.42
N ALA A 246 2.14 14.93 -6.32
CA ALA A 246 1.01 14.04 -6.33
C ALA A 246 1.12 12.94 -7.38
N VAL A 247 0.62 11.76 -7.06
CA VAL A 247 0.36 10.68 -8.03
C VAL A 247 -1.14 10.43 -8.09
N PHE A 248 -1.74 10.63 -9.26
CA PHE A 248 -3.14 10.32 -9.50
C PHE A 248 -3.30 8.83 -9.75
N ILE A 249 -4.02 8.14 -8.87
CA ILE A 249 -4.14 6.68 -8.90
C ILE A 249 -4.93 6.28 -10.15
N GLY A 250 -4.32 5.43 -10.98
CA GLY A 250 -4.91 4.91 -12.22
C GLY A 250 -4.96 5.92 -13.37
N ASN A 251 -4.18 6.99 -13.34
CA ASN A 251 -4.12 7.95 -14.43
C ASN A 251 -3.81 7.30 -15.79
N GLY A 252 -4.70 7.46 -16.76
CA GLY A 252 -4.62 6.87 -18.09
C GLY A 252 -5.11 5.43 -18.19
N ASP A 253 -5.52 4.81 -17.08
CA ASP A 253 -5.95 3.40 -17.02
C ASP A 253 -7.45 3.25 -17.34
N SER A 254 -7.90 1.99 -17.46
CA SER A 254 -9.30 1.67 -17.65
C SER A 254 -10.08 1.77 -16.33
N PRO A 255 -11.15 2.59 -16.24
CA PRO A 255 -11.92 2.75 -15.01
C PRO A 255 -12.71 1.49 -14.62
N GLY A 256 -12.84 0.52 -15.54
CA GLY A 256 -13.54 -0.75 -15.30
C GLY A 256 -12.71 -1.80 -14.56
N LEU A 257 -11.42 -1.56 -14.30
CA LEU A 257 -10.60 -2.51 -13.55
C LEU A 257 -11.10 -2.67 -12.11
N PRO A 258 -11.18 -3.89 -11.56
CA PRO A 258 -11.69 -4.14 -10.22
C PRO A 258 -11.04 -3.27 -9.13
N ARG A 259 -9.73 -3.03 -9.23
CA ARG A 259 -8.95 -2.18 -8.30
C ARG A 259 -9.46 -0.75 -8.14
N TYR A 260 -10.22 -0.22 -9.08
CA TYR A 260 -10.79 1.12 -8.99
C TYR A 260 -12.28 1.10 -8.62
N ASN A 261 -12.90 -0.06 -8.44
CA ASN A 261 -14.35 -0.24 -8.29
C ASN A 261 -14.77 -0.62 -6.86
N TYR A 262 -14.03 -0.15 -5.85
CA TYR A 262 -14.42 -0.25 -4.44
C TYR A 262 -14.07 1.04 -3.68
N ALA A 263 -14.87 1.35 -2.65
CA ALA A 263 -14.64 2.51 -1.78
C ALA A 263 -13.43 2.26 -0.88
N ARG A 264 -12.55 3.26 -0.74
CA ARG A 264 -11.31 3.16 0.06
C ARG A 264 -10.85 4.53 0.52
N GLU A 265 -9.91 4.54 1.46
CA GLU A 265 -9.22 5.78 1.80
C GLU A 265 -8.35 6.29 0.63
N ALA A 266 -8.04 7.58 0.63
CA ALA A 266 -7.02 8.20 -0.21
C ALA A 266 -6.05 9.00 0.67
N ASP A 267 -4.85 9.33 0.16
CA ASP A 267 -4.01 10.30 0.86
C ASP A 267 -4.70 11.68 0.78
N TYR A 268 -5.22 12.01 -0.41
CA TYR A 268 -6.14 13.13 -0.63
C TYR A 268 -7.03 12.90 -1.87
N CYS A 269 -8.08 13.73 -2.02
CA CYS A 269 -8.88 13.84 -3.23
C CYS A 269 -8.72 15.26 -3.80
N SER A 270 -8.56 15.38 -5.12
CA SER A 270 -8.27 16.69 -5.72
C SER A 270 -9.45 17.66 -5.71
N GLY A 271 -9.13 18.96 -5.72
CA GLY A 271 -10.10 20.06 -5.81
C GLY A 271 -10.89 20.14 -7.12
N VAL A 272 -10.76 19.15 -8.02
CA VAL A 272 -11.65 19.00 -9.18
C VAL A 272 -13.08 18.74 -8.70
N CYS A 273 -13.25 17.89 -7.68
CA CYS A 273 -14.52 17.63 -7.02
C CYS A 273 -14.25 17.06 -5.62
N LEU A 274 -14.50 17.86 -4.59
CA LEU A 274 -14.19 17.53 -3.19
C LEU A 274 -15.36 17.91 -2.29
N LEU A 275 -15.97 16.92 -1.63
CA LEU A 275 -17.01 17.13 -0.61
C LEU A 275 -16.37 17.14 0.78
N VAL A 276 -16.65 18.16 1.58
CA VAL A 276 -16.15 18.34 2.96
C VAL A 276 -17.27 18.83 3.86
N GLU A 277 -17.25 18.47 5.14
CA GLU A 277 -18.18 19.02 6.12
C GLU A 277 -17.88 20.51 6.40
N ALA A 278 -18.90 21.36 6.33
CA ALA A 278 -18.74 22.82 6.39
C ALA A 278 -18.17 23.28 7.73
N GLU A 279 -18.62 22.69 8.84
CA GLU A 279 -18.13 23.02 10.19
C GLU A 279 -16.63 22.72 10.32
N ARG A 280 -16.18 21.56 9.81
CA ARG A 280 -14.78 21.16 9.82
C ARG A 280 -13.92 22.04 8.93
N PHE A 281 -14.40 22.38 7.74
CA PHE A 281 -13.72 23.31 6.84
C PHE A 281 -13.50 24.68 7.52
N ARG A 282 -14.53 25.22 8.18
CA ARG A 282 -14.44 26.48 8.93
C ARG A 282 -13.49 26.38 10.13
N ALA A 283 -13.56 25.29 10.89
CA ALA A 283 -12.67 25.04 12.02
C ALA A 283 -11.19 25.01 11.60
N LEU A 284 -10.91 24.51 10.39
CA LEU A 284 -9.58 24.46 9.78
C LEU A 284 -9.16 25.75 9.05
N ARG A 285 -10.00 26.81 9.11
CA ARG A 285 -9.82 28.09 8.41
C ARG A 285 -9.73 27.97 6.88
N GLY A 286 -10.40 26.97 6.32
CA GLY A 286 -10.52 26.73 4.89
C GLY A 286 -9.21 26.38 4.17
N PHE A 287 -9.19 26.62 2.86
CA PHE A 287 -8.00 26.42 2.04
C PHE A 287 -6.95 27.49 2.37
N ASP A 288 -5.69 27.09 2.44
CA ASP A 288 -4.59 28.00 2.75
C ASP A 288 -3.96 28.54 1.45
N PRO A 289 -4.02 29.86 1.18
CA PRO A 289 -3.47 30.47 -0.02
C PRO A 289 -1.98 30.23 -0.21
N GLU A 290 -1.23 29.89 0.84
CA GLU A 290 0.19 29.58 0.74
C GLU A 290 0.49 28.39 -0.20
N PHE A 291 -0.47 27.48 -0.35
CA PHE A 291 -0.34 26.26 -1.16
C PHE A 291 -0.92 26.41 -2.57
N ALA A 292 -1.34 27.60 -2.96
CA ALA A 292 -1.71 27.88 -4.34
C ALA A 292 -0.49 27.73 -5.29
N PRO A 293 -0.69 27.31 -6.54
CA PRO A 293 -1.98 26.97 -7.16
C PRO A 293 -2.41 25.50 -7.04
N ASP A 294 -1.56 24.60 -6.53
CA ASP A 294 -1.68 23.14 -6.80
C ASP A 294 -1.80 22.25 -5.56
N CYS A 295 -1.55 22.77 -4.35
CA CYS A 295 -1.42 21.94 -3.14
C CYS A 295 -2.44 22.26 -2.04
N ALA A 296 -3.39 23.16 -2.29
CA ALA A 296 -4.33 23.61 -1.26
C ALA A 296 -5.34 22.51 -0.85
N ASP A 297 -5.75 21.66 -1.79
CA ASP A 297 -6.58 20.48 -1.57
C ASP A 297 -5.84 19.41 -0.76
N ALA A 298 -4.58 19.14 -1.09
CA ALA A 298 -3.71 18.25 -0.35
C ALA A 298 -3.47 18.75 1.09
N ASP A 299 -3.19 20.05 1.29
CA ASP A 299 -3.05 20.64 2.63
C ASP A 299 -4.33 20.51 3.46
N LEU A 300 -5.50 20.80 2.87
CA LEU A 300 -6.78 20.62 3.57
C LEU A 300 -7.00 19.16 3.98
N CYS A 301 -6.74 18.21 3.08
CA CYS A 301 -6.88 16.79 3.39
C CYS A 301 -5.89 16.35 4.48
N LEU A 302 -4.66 16.85 4.48
CA LEU A 302 -3.68 16.58 5.53
C LEU A 302 -4.11 17.17 6.88
N LYS A 303 -4.68 18.38 6.91
CA LYS A 303 -5.29 18.96 8.13
C LYS A 303 -6.43 18.10 8.68
N LEU A 304 -7.32 17.61 7.81
CA LEU A 304 -8.40 16.73 8.20
C LEU A 304 -7.86 15.42 8.79
N ARG A 305 -6.82 14.85 8.18
CA ARG A 305 -6.16 13.63 8.68
C ARG A 305 -5.48 13.84 10.03
N ASP A 306 -4.80 14.97 10.23
CA ASP A 306 -4.19 15.35 11.51
C ASP A 306 -5.26 15.46 12.61
N ALA A 307 -6.48 15.88 12.26
CA ALA A 307 -7.64 15.86 13.15
C ALA A 307 -8.28 14.47 13.34
N GLY A 308 -7.64 13.39 12.88
CA GLY A 308 -8.12 12.00 13.03
C GLY A 308 -9.19 11.58 12.02
N LEU A 309 -9.39 12.35 10.94
CA LEU A 309 -10.44 12.10 9.96
C LEU A 309 -9.94 11.36 8.72
N ARG A 310 -10.85 10.66 8.06
CA ARG A 310 -10.58 9.83 6.87
C ARG A 310 -10.90 10.60 5.60
N ILE A 311 -10.08 10.41 4.57
CA ILE A 311 -10.35 10.94 3.23
C ILE A 311 -10.76 9.78 2.35
N MET A 312 -11.97 9.83 1.79
CA MET A 312 -12.58 8.68 1.13
C MET A 312 -12.73 8.88 -0.37
N TYR A 313 -12.27 7.90 -1.14
CA TYR A 313 -12.61 7.74 -2.54
C TYR A 313 -13.88 6.90 -2.68
N ASN A 314 -14.89 7.42 -3.39
CA ASN A 314 -16.09 6.65 -3.74
C ASN A 314 -16.17 6.41 -5.27
N PRO A 315 -16.06 5.15 -5.74
CA PRO A 315 -16.10 4.81 -7.15
C PRO A 315 -17.49 4.92 -7.80
N LYS A 316 -18.56 4.95 -7.01
CA LYS A 316 -19.95 5.05 -7.50
C LYS A 316 -20.31 6.49 -7.87
N SER A 317 -19.65 7.47 -7.26
CA SER A 317 -19.71 8.85 -7.73
C SER A 317 -18.74 9.03 -8.89
N VAL A 318 -19.24 9.49 -10.04
CA VAL A 318 -18.44 9.65 -11.25
C VAL A 318 -18.63 11.04 -11.83
N ILE A 319 -17.52 11.68 -12.21
CA ILE A 319 -17.50 12.95 -12.95
C ILE A 319 -16.51 12.88 -14.12
N VAL A 320 -16.68 13.77 -15.10
CA VAL A 320 -15.79 13.94 -16.24
C VAL A 320 -15.09 15.29 -16.10
N HIS A 321 -13.76 15.31 -16.14
CA HIS A 321 -12.97 16.54 -16.09
C HIS A 321 -12.42 16.86 -17.47
N HIS A 322 -12.65 18.09 -17.95
CA HIS A 322 -12.13 18.63 -19.20
C HIS A 322 -10.93 19.54 -18.90
N PRO A 323 -9.71 19.00 -18.72
CA PRO A 323 -8.56 19.82 -18.39
C PRO A 323 -8.31 20.84 -19.49
N SER A 324 -8.26 22.12 -19.12
CA SER A 324 -7.83 23.19 -20.01
C SER A 324 -6.33 23.05 -20.29
N VAL A 325 -5.92 23.25 -21.53
CA VAL A 325 -4.50 23.39 -21.92
C VAL A 325 -4.04 24.79 -21.52
N THR A 326 -3.98 25.09 -20.23
CA THR A 326 -3.41 26.36 -19.76
C THR A 326 -1.89 26.20 -19.56
N SER A 327 -1.19 27.07 -20.27
CA SER A 327 0.22 27.12 -20.60
C SER A 327 1.18 26.77 -19.46
N GLY A 328 2.11 25.85 -19.75
CA GLY A 328 3.32 25.57 -18.96
C GLY A 328 4.31 26.73 -18.93
N SER A 329 3.88 27.87 -18.39
CA SER A 329 4.77 29.00 -18.13
C SER A 329 5.81 28.59 -17.08
N VAL A 330 7.05 29.08 -17.24
CA VAL A 330 8.14 28.83 -16.31
C VAL A 330 7.78 29.31 -14.89
N GLU A 331 7.06 30.42 -14.79
CA GLU A 331 6.58 30.98 -13.53
C GLU A 331 5.54 30.07 -12.85
N GLY A 332 4.57 29.54 -13.60
CA GLY A 332 3.60 28.56 -13.08
C GLY A 332 4.28 27.31 -12.54
N ALA A 333 5.22 26.74 -13.31
CA ALA A 333 6.00 25.58 -12.88
C ALA A 333 6.86 25.88 -11.64
N TYR A 334 7.40 27.09 -11.50
CA TYR A 334 8.12 27.52 -10.29
C TYR A 334 7.20 27.61 -9.07
N LYS A 335 6.02 28.25 -9.21
CA LYS A 335 5.02 28.35 -8.13
C LYS A 335 4.56 26.97 -7.67
N MET A 336 4.30 26.05 -8.59
CA MET A 336 3.94 24.65 -8.26
C MET A 336 5.06 23.95 -7.47
N ARG A 337 6.32 24.02 -7.92
CA ARG A 337 7.45 23.43 -7.18
C ARG A 337 7.62 24.02 -5.79
N SER A 338 7.42 25.34 -5.65
CA SER A 338 7.47 26.02 -4.36
C SER A 338 6.37 25.52 -3.41
N ALA A 339 5.12 25.45 -3.88
CA ALA A 339 3.99 24.94 -3.10
C ALA A 339 4.21 23.49 -2.61
N ARG A 340 4.71 22.62 -3.50
CA ARG A 340 5.03 21.22 -3.15
C ARG A 340 6.13 21.11 -2.10
N ALA A 341 7.21 21.89 -2.25
CA ALA A 341 8.29 21.90 -1.27
C ALA A 341 7.82 22.41 0.11
N LYS A 342 6.93 23.41 0.14
CA LYS A 342 6.31 23.88 1.38
C LYS A 342 5.40 22.82 2.01
N LEU A 343 4.59 22.13 1.20
CA LEU A 343 3.72 21.04 1.65
C LEU A 343 4.56 19.92 2.29
N ALA A 344 5.61 19.47 1.58
CA ALA A 344 6.54 18.45 2.05
C ALA A 344 7.26 18.84 3.34
N LEU A 345 7.62 20.12 3.49
CA LEU A 345 8.28 20.62 4.70
C LEU A 345 7.31 20.71 5.89
N LYS A 346 6.10 21.24 5.67
CA LYS A 346 5.08 21.42 6.71
C LYS A 346 4.58 20.09 7.25
N TRP A 347 4.28 19.15 6.36
CA TRP A 347 3.65 17.86 6.65
C TRP A 347 4.62 16.68 6.55
N ARG A 348 5.90 16.91 6.84
CA ARG A 348 6.95 15.91 6.62
C ARG A 348 6.64 14.59 7.30
N ASN A 349 6.20 14.62 8.56
CA ASN A 349 5.96 13.41 9.35
C ASN A 349 4.75 12.63 8.81
N GLU A 350 3.68 13.34 8.47
CA GLU A 350 2.45 12.78 7.94
C GLU A 350 2.70 12.19 6.54
N ILE A 351 3.41 12.90 5.68
CA ILE A 351 3.81 12.43 4.36
C ILE A 351 4.77 11.24 4.48
N ASP A 352 5.76 11.27 5.37
CA ASP A 352 6.65 10.11 5.60
C ASP A 352 5.85 8.89 6.08
N SER A 353 4.86 9.08 6.95
CA SER A 353 3.94 8.03 7.39
C SER A 353 3.08 7.48 6.24
N LEU A 354 2.51 8.35 5.40
CA LEU A 354 1.77 7.95 4.20
C LEU A 354 2.66 7.16 3.24
N ASN A 355 3.93 7.51 3.12
CA ASN A 355 4.86 6.79 2.23
C ASN A 355 5.46 5.53 2.87
N SER A 356 5.09 5.18 4.10
CA SER A 356 5.58 3.97 4.76
C SER A 356 4.85 2.71 4.28
N THR A 357 5.58 1.60 4.20
CA THR A 357 5.02 0.26 3.92
C THR A 357 5.66 -0.72 4.89
N ARG A 358 4.83 -1.55 5.52
CA ARG A 358 5.26 -2.52 6.53
C ARG A 358 5.58 -3.85 5.86
N LEU A 359 6.83 -4.30 5.97
CA LEU A 359 7.21 -5.63 5.51
C LEU A 359 7.04 -6.63 6.65
N ILE A 360 6.21 -7.65 6.46
CA ILE A 360 6.00 -8.72 7.45
C ILE A 360 6.57 -10.02 6.89
N ALA A 361 7.56 -10.60 7.56
CA ALA A 361 8.14 -11.87 7.13
C ALA A 361 7.48 -13.04 7.87
N PHE A 362 7.10 -14.10 7.15
CA PHE A 362 6.67 -15.34 7.78
C PHE A 362 7.80 -15.95 8.59
N TYR A 363 7.49 -16.54 9.74
CA TYR A 363 8.49 -17.05 10.67
C TYR A 363 8.15 -18.49 11.08
N LEU A 364 9.10 -19.40 10.83
CA LEU A 364 9.02 -20.82 11.14
C LEU A 364 9.60 -21.10 12.53
N PRO A 365 8.78 -21.60 13.49
CA PRO A 365 9.25 -21.87 14.85
C PRO A 365 10.01 -23.21 15.00
N GLN A 366 10.19 -24.01 13.95
CA GLN A 366 10.64 -25.42 14.04
C GLN A 366 12.15 -25.62 14.33
N PHE A 367 12.94 -24.57 14.48
CA PHE A 367 14.38 -24.67 14.78
C PHE A 367 14.68 -24.93 16.27
N HIS A 368 13.92 -25.83 16.89
CA HIS A 368 14.19 -26.38 18.21
C HIS A 368 13.63 -27.81 18.33
N PRO A 369 14.29 -28.71 19.07
CA PRO A 369 13.75 -30.04 19.32
C PRO A 369 12.58 -29.98 20.31
N PHE A 370 11.61 -30.87 20.13
CA PHE A 370 10.49 -31.07 21.06
C PHE A 370 9.97 -32.52 20.98
N PRO A 371 9.23 -33.01 21.99
CA PRO A 371 8.96 -34.44 22.18
C PRO A 371 8.30 -35.15 20.98
N GLU A 372 7.33 -34.51 20.35
CA GLU A 372 6.61 -35.09 19.22
C GLU A 372 7.50 -35.12 17.97
N ASN A 373 8.32 -34.08 17.74
CA ASN A 373 9.34 -34.11 16.67
C ASN A 373 10.30 -35.30 16.87
N ASP A 374 10.77 -35.48 18.10
CA ASP A 374 11.71 -36.54 18.45
C ASP A 374 11.10 -37.93 18.22
N LEU A 375 9.79 -38.08 18.50
CA LEU A 375 9.05 -39.32 18.27
C LEU A 375 8.86 -39.61 16.78
N TRP A 376 8.56 -38.60 15.98
CA TRP A 376 8.17 -38.79 14.57
C TRP A 376 9.35 -38.83 13.60
N TRP A 377 10.41 -38.05 13.86
CA TRP A 377 11.57 -37.89 12.95
C TRP A 377 12.91 -38.26 13.58
N GLY A 378 12.92 -38.62 14.86
CA GLY A 378 14.11 -39.04 15.59
C GLY A 378 14.65 -37.95 16.54
N LYS A 379 15.36 -38.41 17.57
CA LYS A 379 15.85 -37.56 18.66
C LYS A 379 16.68 -36.37 18.17
N GLY A 380 16.31 -35.17 18.60
CA GLY A 380 16.99 -33.91 18.28
C GLY A 380 16.56 -33.31 16.94
N PHE A 381 15.48 -33.79 16.32
CA PHE A 381 15.06 -33.32 15.01
C PHE A 381 14.68 -31.83 15.01
N THR A 382 15.28 -31.12 14.07
CA THR A 382 14.95 -29.76 13.64
C THR A 382 15.11 -29.71 12.12
N GLU A 383 14.61 -28.66 11.47
CA GLU A 383 14.77 -28.49 10.01
C GLU A 383 16.23 -28.45 9.55
N TRP A 384 17.17 -28.11 10.43
CA TRP A 384 18.61 -28.23 10.14
C TRP A 384 19.03 -29.65 9.74
N THR A 385 18.31 -30.67 10.22
CA THR A 385 18.55 -32.07 9.85
C THR A 385 18.29 -32.31 8.37
N ASN A 386 17.25 -31.70 7.81
CA ASN A 386 16.91 -31.80 6.39
C ASN A 386 17.85 -30.93 5.55
N VAL A 387 18.05 -29.68 5.98
CA VAL A 387 18.91 -28.70 5.29
C VAL A 387 20.34 -29.22 5.12
N SER A 388 20.95 -29.76 6.18
CA SER A 388 22.33 -30.26 6.14
C SER A 388 22.52 -31.53 5.31
N LYS A 389 21.45 -32.30 5.07
CA LYS A 389 21.50 -33.55 4.28
C LYS A 389 21.29 -33.32 2.78
N ALA A 390 20.71 -32.18 2.39
CA ALA A 390 20.41 -31.86 1.01
C ALA A 390 21.66 -31.90 0.13
N LYS A 391 21.52 -32.46 -1.08
CA LYS A 391 22.60 -32.55 -2.08
C LYS A 391 22.17 -31.91 -3.40
N PRO A 392 23.13 -31.35 -4.17
CA PRO A 392 22.87 -30.89 -5.52
C PRO A 392 22.30 -32.01 -6.41
N ASN A 393 21.14 -31.75 -7.03
CA ASN A 393 20.55 -32.67 -8.01
C ASN A 393 21.11 -32.52 -9.44
N PHE A 394 21.70 -31.37 -9.77
CA PHE A 394 22.28 -31.09 -11.09
C PHE A 394 23.43 -30.09 -10.99
N THR A 395 24.28 -30.02 -12.03
CA THR A 395 25.42 -29.09 -12.06
C THR A 395 24.95 -27.65 -11.91
N GLY A 396 25.51 -26.93 -10.93
CA GLY A 396 25.15 -25.54 -10.62
C GLY A 396 23.95 -25.39 -9.66
N HIS A 397 23.36 -26.49 -9.19
CA HIS A 397 22.33 -26.48 -8.16
C HIS A 397 22.95 -26.16 -6.79
N TYR A 398 22.56 -25.03 -6.19
CA TYR A 398 23.03 -24.62 -4.88
C TYR A 398 22.33 -25.43 -3.77
N GLN A 399 22.92 -26.53 -3.34
CA GLN A 399 22.53 -27.26 -2.12
C GLN A 399 23.79 -27.87 -1.46
N PRO A 400 23.84 -27.99 -0.13
CA PRO A 400 22.91 -27.43 0.84
C PRO A 400 23.00 -25.89 0.94
N HIS A 401 21.87 -25.22 1.19
CA HIS A 401 21.89 -23.83 1.69
C HIS A 401 22.40 -23.84 3.12
N LEU A 402 23.50 -23.12 3.39
CA LEU A 402 24.13 -23.12 4.72
C LEU A 402 24.05 -21.73 5.35
N PRO A 403 23.71 -21.61 6.65
CA PRO A 403 23.64 -20.33 7.32
C PRO A 403 25.03 -19.68 7.44
N ALA A 404 25.04 -18.35 7.39
CA ALA A 404 26.22 -17.52 7.67
C ALA A 404 26.14 -16.97 9.10
N ASP A 405 25.71 -15.72 9.27
CA ASP A 405 25.82 -14.93 10.50
C ASP A 405 25.26 -15.59 11.76
N LEU A 406 24.12 -16.29 11.65
CA LEU A 406 23.40 -16.87 12.78
C LEU A 406 23.74 -18.35 13.04
N GLY A 407 24.45 -19.00 12.12
CA GLY A 407 24.78 -20.42 12.19
C GLY A 407 23.56 -21.36 12.28
N PHE A 408 23.81 -22.61 12.64
CA PHE A 408 22.78 -23.61 12.92
C PHE A 408 22.18 -23.39 14.31
N TYR A 409 21.36 -22.36 14.45
CA TYR A 409 20.84 -21.92 15.74
C TYR A 409 19.79 -22.86 16.34
N ASP A 410 19.54 -22.68 17.63
CA ASP A 410 18.49 -23.36 18.39
C ASP A 410 17.60 -22.32 19.06
N LEU A 411 16.30 -22.32 18.76
CA LEU A 411 15.34 -21.35 19.29
C LEU A 411 15.09 -21.50 20.80
N ARG A 412 15.62 -22.54 21.44
CA ARG A 412 15.70 -22.62 22.91
C ARG A 412 16.67 -21.60 23.50
N VAL A 413 17.51 -20.96 22.69
CA VAL A 413 18.41 -19.86 23.09
C VAL A 413 17.69 -18.53 22.81
N GLU A 414 17.45 -17.72 23.85
CA GLU A 414 16.67 -16.47 23.73
C GLU A 414 17.36 -15.46 22.80
N GLU A 415 18.68 -15.39 22.90
CA GLU A 415 19.53 -14.45 22.17
C GLU A 415 19.39 -14.61 20.66
N VAL A 416 19.06 -15.81 20.16
CA VAL A 416 18.87 -16.07 18.73
C VAL A 416 17.74 -15.22 18.17
N MET A 417 16.57 -15.24 18.80
CA MET A 417 15.43 -14.44 18.33
C MET A 417 15.68 -12.94 18.49
N VAL A 418 16.46 -12.54 19.50
CA VAL A 418 16.90 -11.15 19.70
C VAL A 418 17.78 -10.69 18.55
N GLU A 419 18.78 -11.47 18.14
CA GLU A 419 19.64 -11.13 17.02
C GLU A 419 18.90 -11.19 15.68
N GLN A 420 18.01 -12.17 15.49
CA GLN A 420 17.11 -12.22 14.31
C GLN A 420 16.27 -10.96 14.19
N ALA A 421 15.63 -10.53 15.28
CA ALA A 421 14.79 -9.33 15.29
C ALA A 421 15.60 -8.04 15.05
N LYS A 422 16.80 -7.94 15.63
CA LYS A 422 17.73 -6.81 15.37
C LYS A 422 18.10 -6.74 13.89
N LEU A 423 18.49 -7.88 13.31
CA LEU A 423 18.87 -7.97 11.90
C LEU A 423 17.69 -7.63 10.99
N ALA A 424 16.51 -8.19 11.26
CA ALA A 424 15.28 -7.91 10.53
C ALA A 424 14.95 -6.41 10.53
N LYS A 425 14.94 -5.78 11.73
CA LYS A 425 14.68 -4.34 11.89
C LYS A 425 15.71 -3.48 11.16
N SER A 426 17.00 -3.83 11.19
CA SER A 426 18.04 -3.02 10.53
C SER A 426 17.91 -2.95 9.01
N TYR A 427 17.22 -3.93 8.40
CA TYR A 427 16.98 -3.99 6.95
C TYR A 427 15.54 -3.68 6.55
N GLY A 428 14.72 -3.17 7.47
CA GLY A 428 13.38 -2.65 7.17
C GLY A 428 12.25 -3.68 7.25
N ILE A 429 12.49 -4.87 7.82
CA ILE A 429 11.41 -5.78 8.19
C ILE A 429 10.70 -5.20 9.42
N TYR A 430 9.41 -4.92 9.28
CA TYR A 430 8.59 -4.33 10.33
C TYR A 430 8.26 -5.34 11.42
N GLY A 431 7.96 -6.59 11.05
CA GLY A 431 7.56 -7.61 12.01
C GLY A 431 7.52 -9.02 11.45
N PHE A 432 7.19 -9.97 12.33
CA PHE A 432 7.10 -11.39 11.99
C PHE A 432 5.67 -11.91 12.04
N CYS A 433 5.33 -12.78 11.09
CA CYS A 433 4.09 -13.57 11.10
C CYS A 433 4.46 -15.00 11.51
N PHE A 434 4.25 -15.35 12.78
CA PHE A 434 4.58 -16.68 13.28
C PHE A 434 3.55 -17.69 12.80
N TYR A 435 4.03 -18.84 12.27
CA TYR A 435 3.17 -19.99 12.14
C TYR A 435 2.72 -20.46 13.51
N TYR A 436 1.41 -20.56 13.67
CA TYR A 436 0.75 -21.00 14.88
C TYR A 436 0.15 -22.38 14.65
N TYR A 437 0.51 -23.33 15.50
CA TYR A 437 0.14 -24.74 15.39
C TYR A 437 -0.69 -25.13 16.60
N TRP A 438 -2.00 -25.22 16.38
CA TRP A 438 -2.98 -25.59 17.40
C TRP A 438 -3.89 -26.68 16.84
N PHE A 439 -4.06 -27.75 17.61
CA PHE A 439 -4.77 -28.95 17.21
C PHE A 439 -5.65 -29.46 18.36
N GLY A 440 -6.94 -29.10 18.35
CA GLY A 440 -7.94 -29.65 19.29
C GLY A 440 -7.57 -29.50 20.77
N GLY A 441 -7.01 -28.35 21.15
CA GLY A 441 -6.57 -28.05 22.52
C GLY A 441 -5.08 -28.26 22.79
N LYS A 442 -4.33 -28.81 21.83
CA LYS A 442 -2.88 -29.00 21.94
C LYS A 442 -2.14 -28.02 21.05
N ARG A 443 -1.23 -27.22 21.64
CA ARG A 443 -0.26 -26.42 20.89
C ARG A 443 0.98 -27.26 20.59
N LEU A 444 1.55 -27.04 19.42
CA LEU A 444 2.86 -27.58 19.04
C LEU A 444 3.75 -26.41 18.60
N LEU A 445 5.07 -26.57 18.69
CA LEU A 445 6.05 -25.56 18.27
C LEU A 445 5.88 -24.17 18.93
N GLU A 446 5.13 -24.07 20.02
CA GLU A 446 4.74 -22.80 20.63
C GLU A 446 5.86 -22.15 21.45
N MET A 447 6.89 -22.92 21.82
CA MET A 447 7.92 -22.49 22.76
C MET A 447 8.55 -21.12 22.43
N PRO A 448 8.94 -20.81 21.17
CA PRO A 448 9.52 -19.51 20.83
C PRO A 448 8.56 -18.34 21.11
N ILE A 449 7.29 -18.49 20.72
CA ILE A 449 6.30 -17.43 20.90
C ILE A 449 5.82 -17.34 22.36
N GLU A 450 5.69 -18.45 23.08
CA GLU A 450 5.41 -18.46 24.53
C GLU A 450 6.49 -17.73 25.31
N ARG A 451 7.75 -17.93 24.93
CA ARG A 451 8.87 -17.24 25.55
C ARG A 451 8.79 -15.74 25.29
N MET A 452 8.49 -15.34 24.06
CA MET A 452 8.30 -13.93 23.73
C MET A 452 7.21 -13.29 24.57
N LEU A 453 6.09 -13.98 24.81
CA LEU A 453 5.01 -13.49 25.69
C LEU A 453 5.45 -13.32 27.14
N LYS A 454 6.30 -14.23 27.65
CA LYS A 454 6.79 -14.19 29.03
C LYS A 454 7.87 -13.15 29.25
N THR A 455 8.74 -12.94 28.27
CA THR A 455 9.98 -12.16 28.40
C THR A 455 9.88 -10.78 27.75
N ASN A 456 8.85 -10.54 26.93
CA ASN A 456 8.75 -9.40 26.02
C ASN A 456 9.96 -9.26 25.08
N LYS A 457 10.63 -10.38 24.78
CA LYS A 457 11.79 -10.43 23.88
C LYS A 457 11.61 -11.52 22.80
N PRO A 458 12.01 -11.25 21.55
CA PRO A 458 12.53 -9.98 21.06
C PRO A 458 11.45 -8.88 21.05
N ASP A 459 11.90 -7.63 21.22
CA ASP A 459 11.03 -6.48 20.93
C ASP A 459 10.88 -6.38 19.41
N ILE A 460 9.86 -7.00 18.84
CA ILE A 460 9.48 -6.86 17.42
C ILE A 460 7.97 -7.01 17.28
N PRO A 461 7.31 -6.21 16.42
CA PRO A 461 5.93 -6.43 16.05
C PRO A 461 5.70 -7.85 15.53
N PHE A 462 4.60 -8.49 15.92
CA PHE A 462 4.25 -9.81 15.40
C PHE A 462 2.74 -10.05 15.23
N CYS A 463 2.38 -10.96 14.34
CA CYS A 463 1.03 -11.55 14.26
C CYS A 463 1.12 -13.07 14.07
N LEU A 464 -0.04 -13.72 14.04
CA LEU A 464 -0.15 -15.16 13.88
C LEU A 464 -0.79 -15.54 12.55
N CYS A 465 -0.27 -16.62 11.96
CA CYS A 465 -0.89 -17.37 10.88
C CYS A 465 -1.20 -18.79 11.37
N TRP A 466 -2.47 -19.12 11.53
CA TRP A 466 -2.85 -20.47 11.94
C TRP A 466 -2.72 -21.44 10.78
N SER A 467 -1.79 -22.38 10.90
CA SER A 467 -1.69 -23.56 10.03
C SER A 467 -2.81 -24.51 10.42
N ASN A 468 -4.01 -24.24 9.88
CA ASN A 468 -5.26 -24.89 10.24
C ASN A 468 -5.51 -26.22 9.49
N GLU A 469 -4.43 -26.85 9.00
CA GLU A 469 -4.47 -28.15 8.31
C GLU A 469 -4.02 -29.30 9.22
N ASN A 470 -4.33 -30.53 8.82
CA ASN A 470 -3.86 -31.72 9.53
C ASN A 470 -2.34 -31.80 9.50
N TRP A 471 -1.71 -32.18 10.61
CA TRP A 471 -0.29 -32.53 10.60
C TRP A 471 -0.15 -33.93 10.03
N THR A 472 0.51 -34.08 8.89
CA THR A 472 0.75 -35.38 8.25
C THR A 472 2.23 -35.75 8.23
N ARG A 473 2.54 -37.04 8.07
CA ARG A 473 3.92 -37.54 8.05
C ARG A 473 4.67 -37.17 6.77
N ARG A 474 3.95 -36.91 5.68
CA ARG A 474 4.51 -36.43 4.42
C ARG A 474 4.40 -34.91 4.38
N TRP A 475 5.50 -34.23 4.07
CA TRP A 475 5.57 -32.78 3.89
C TRP A 475 4.83 -32.24 2.65
N ASP A 476 3.96 -33.05 2.03
CA ASP A 476 3.25 -32.75 0.78
C ASP A 476 1.75 -32.43 0.99
N GLY A 477 1.29 -32.37 2.25
CA GLY A 477 -0.09 -32.00 2.60
C GLY A 477 -1.16 -33.03 2.22
N LYS A 478 -0.77 -34.25 1.81
CA LYS A 478 -1.72 -35.33 1.44
C LYS A 478 -2.05 -36.21 2.65
N GLU A 479 -3.34 -36.55 2.79
CA GLU A 479 -3.98 -37.04 4.03
C GLU A 479 -3.70 -38.50 4.44
N ASN A 480 -2.77 -39.21 3.80
CA ASN A 480 -2.72 -40.67 3.95
C ASN A 480 -2.06 -41.17 5.27
N GLU A 481 -1.37 -40.31 6.04
CA GLU A 481 -0.89 -40.61 7.41
C GLU A 481 -0.95 -39.34 8.29
N VAL A 482 -2.10 -39.09 8.93
CA VAL A 482 -2.30 -37.97 9.87
C VAL A 482 -1.64 -38.29 11.22
N LEU A 483 -0.69 -37.45 11.63
CA LEU A 483 -0.03 -37.48 12.94
C LEU A 483 -0.90 -36.78 14.00
N VAL A 484 -1.49 -35.63 13.65
CA VAL A 484 -2.44 -34.87 14.49
C VAL A 484 -3.50 -34.22 13.60
N GLY A 485 -4.78 -34.48 13.87
CA GLY A 485 -5.90 -33.99 13.06
C GLY A 485 -6.57 -32.72 13.61
N GLN A 486 -7.30 -32.02 12.75
CA GLN A 486 -8.19 -30.89 13.07
C GLN A 486 -9.62 -31.21 12.65
N LYS A 487 -10.60 -30.85 13.49
CA LYS A 487 -12.02 -31.16 13.23
C LYS A 487 -12.83 -29.92 12.82
N HIS A 488 -12.40 -28.71 13.18
CA HIS A 488 -13.09 -27.45 12.90
C HIS A 488 -14.56 -27.46 13.35
N SER A 489 -14.79 -27.93 14.59
CA SER A 489 -16.09 -27.84 15.26
C SER A 489 -16.28 -26.48 15.93
N ASP A 490 -17.52 -26.08 16.23
CA ASP A 490 -17.81 -24.86 17.00
C ASP A 490 -17.03 -24.82 18.33
N GLU A 491 -16.83 -25.97 18.99
CA GLU A 491 -16.03 -26.09 20.21
C GLU A 491 -14.54 -25.81 19.95
N ASP A 492 -13.99 -26.36 18.87
CA ASP A 492 -12.60 -26.10 18.46
C ASP A 492 -12.40 -24.63 18.06
N ASP A 493 -13.35 -24.07 17.32
CA ASP A 493 -13.35 -22.67 16.88
C ASP A 493 -13.33 -21.71 18.07
N LYS A 494 -14.11 -22.01 19.12
CA LYS A 494 -14.08 -21.25 20.38
C LYS A 494 -12.75 -21.43 21.11
N ALA A 495 -12.25 -22.66 21.20
CA ALA A 495 -11.04 -22.95 21.96
C ALA A 495 -9.78 -22.31 21.33
N VAL A 496 -9.65 -22.34 20.00
CA VAL A 496 -8.50 -21.75 19.30
C VAL A 496 -8.46 -20.23 19.44
N ILE A 497 -9.60 -19.54 19.30
CA ILE A 497 -9.62 -18.07 19.41
C ILE A 497 -9.35 -17.63 20.86
N LEU A 498 -9.88 -18.35 21.86
CA LEU A 498 -9.59 -18.08 23.26
C LEU A 498 -8.10 -18.25 23.58
N ASP A 499 -7.42 -19.24 22.98
CA ASP A 499 -5.97 -19.35 23.10
C ASP A 499 -5.26 -18.17 22.43
N ILE A 500 -5.67 -17.81 21.19
CA ILE A 500 -5.05 -16.73 20.43
C ILE A 500 -5.18 -15.37 21.11
N ILE A 501 -6.28 -15.11 21.82
CA ILE A 501 -6.55 -13.83 22.51
C ILE A 501 -5.41 -13.42 23.44
N ARG A 502 -4.72 -14.35 24.10
CA ARG A 502 -3.59 -14.00 24.98
C ARG A 502 -2.41 -13.40 24.22
N TYR A 503 -2.19 -13.79 22.97
CA TYR A 503 -1.20 -13.18 22.09
C TYR A 503 -1.69 -11.82 21.59
N MET A 504 -2.98 -11.70 21.24
CA MET A 504 -3.56 -10.44 20.78
C MET A 504 -3.46 -9.32 21.83
N ARG A 505 -3.42 -9.66 23.13
CA ARG A 505 -3.22 -8.69 24.22
C ARG A 505 -1.80 -8.15 24.30
N HIS A 506 -0.82 -8.78 23.66
CA HIS A 506 0.56 -8.32 23.69
C HIS A 506 0.70 -6.95 23.00
N HIS A 507 1.47 -6.04 23.60
CA HIS A 507 1.63 -4.67 23.10
C HIS A 507 2.27 -4.60 21.70
N ASN A 508 3.15 -5.56 21.38
CA ASN A 508 3.74 -5.72 20.05
C ASN A 508 2.86 -6.49 19.04
N TYR A 509 1.63 -6.88 19.38
CA TYR A 509 0.77 -7.57 18.42
C TYR A 509 0.35 -6.61 17.29
N ILE A 510 0.57 -7.02 16.03
CA ILE A 510 0.33 -6.17 14.85
C ILE A 510 -1.16 -5.89 14.72
N ARG A 511 -1.47 -4.61 14.54
CA ARG A 511 -2.83 -4.10 14.36
C ARG A 511 -2.98 -3.32 13.06
N ILE A 512 -4.19 -3.36 12.51
CA ILE A 512 -4.65 -2.58 11.36
C ILE A 512 -5.87 -1.81 11.82
N SER A 513 -5.77 -0.48 11.86
CA SER A 513 -6.84 0.40 12.37
C SER A 513 -7.33 -0.03 13.77
N GLY A 514 -6.38 -0.37 14.65
CA GLY A 514 -6.64 -0.84 16.01
C GLY A 514 -7.01 -2.33 16.15
N LYS A 515 -7.46 -2.99 15.08
CA LYS A 515 -7.88 -4.39 15.08
C LYS A 515 -6.67 -5.34 15.03
N PRO A 516 -6.53 -6.36 15.91
CA PRO A 516 -5.44 -7.32 15.82
C PRO A 516 -5.53 -8.15 14.54
N LEU A 517 -4.41 -8.27 13.81
CA LEU A 517 -4.31 -9.04 12.58
C LEU A 517 -4.16 -10.54 12.87
N PHE A 518 -5.02 -11.36 12.28
CA PHE A 518 -4.96 -12.82 12.38
C PHE A 518 -5.16 -13.47 11.01
N LEU A 519 -4.24 -14.37 10.64
CA LEU A 519 -4.23 -15.05 9.35
C LEU A 519 -4.72 -16.49 9.48
N VAL A 520 -5.52 -16.94 8.51
CA VAL A 520 -5.98 -18.33 8.38
C VAL A 520 -5.42 -18.93 7.10
N TYR A 521 -4.66 -20.02 7.22
CA TYR A 521 -3.87 -20.56 6.11
C TYR A 521 -4.72 -21.23 5.01
N ARG A 522 -5.71 -22.04 5.39
CA ARG A 522 -6.59 -22.81 4.49
C ARG A 522 -8.06 -22.68 4.91
N PRO A 523 -8.74 -21.57 4.57
CA PRO A 523 -10.15 -21.37 4.94
C PRO A 523 -11.11 -22.40 4.32
N GLY A 524 -10.70 -23.12 3.26
CA GLY A 524 -11.51 -24.16 2.62
C GLY A 524 -11.73 -25.41 3.45
N LEU A 525 -11.01 -25.60 4.57
CA LEU A 525 -11.15 -26.77 5.45
C LEU A 525 -12.29 -26.64 6.47
N PHE A 526 -12.89 -25.45 6.61
CA PHE A 526 -13.98 -25.23 7.56
C PHE A 526 -15.31 -25.65 6.96
N PRO A 527 -16.18 -26.37 7.70
CA PRO A 527 -17.53 -26.69 7.24
C PRO A 527 -18.38 -25.44 6.94
N ASP A 528 -18.25 -24.41 7.79
CA ASP A 528 -18.88 -23.09 7.60
C ASP A 528 -17.99 -21.99 8.19
N ILE A 529 -17.08 -21.47 7.36
CA ILE A 529 -16.13 -20.43 7.78
C ILE A 529 -16.80 -19.13 8.25
N ARG A 530 -17.99 -18.80 7.73
CA ARG A 530 -18.71 -17.59 8.15
C ARG A 530 -19.20 -17.71 9.58
N ARG A 531 -19.71 -18.88 9.94
CA ARG A 531 -20.08 -19.20 11.32
C ARG A 531 -18.86 -19.10 12.26
N THR A 532 -17.75 -19.73 11.89
CA THR A 532 -16.50 -19.68 12.65
C THR A 532 -16.02 -18.24 12.90
N ILE A 533 -16.01 -17.40 11.86
CA ILE A 533 -15.62 -15.99 12.00
C ILE A 533 -16.59 -15.21 12.90
N GLY A 534 -17.89 -15.48 12.80
CA GLY A 534 -18.90 -14.90 13.69
C GLY A 534 -18.60 -15.20 15.16
N ILE A 535 -18.30 -16.46 15.48
CA ILE A 535 -17.90 -16.91 16.82
C ILE A 535 -16.64 -16.17 17.29
N TRP A 536 -15.61 -16.06 16.45
CA TRP A 536 -14.36 -15.38 16.80
C TRP A 536 -14.55 -13.91 17.11
N ARG A 537 -15.29 -13.18 16.25
CA ARG A 537 -15.56 -11.75 16.49
C ARG A 537 -16.38 -11.55 17.77
N GLU A 538 -17.38 -12.39 18.02
CA GLU A 538 -18.18 -12.34 19.26
C GLU A 538 -17.33 -12.55 20.51
N LEU A 539 -16.52 -13.60 20.53
CA LEU A 539 -15.66 -13.90 21.68
C LEU A 539 -14.58 -12.84 21.89
N CYS A 540 -13.94 -12.33 20.84
CA CYS A 540 -12.98 -11.23 20.95
C CYS A 540 -13.62 -9.96 21.54
N ARG A 541 -14.85 -9.60 21.14
CA ARG A 541 -15.59 -8.49 21.76
C ARG A 541 -15.88 -8.76 23.23
N LYS A 542 -16.37 -9.96 23.56
CA LYS A 542 -16.69 -10.37 24.95
C LYS A 542 -15.46 -10.33 25.87
N GLU A 543 -14.30 -10.72 25.35
CA GLU A 543 -13.03 -10.72 26.07
C GLU A 543 -12.33 -9.34 26.08
N GLY A 544 -12.96 -8.29 25.54
CA GLY A 544 -12.43 -6.93 25.55
C GLY A 544 -11.27 -6.70 24.57
N ILE A 545 -11.09 -7.55 23.57
CA ILE A 545 -10.18 -7.31 22.43
C ILE A 545 -10.79 -6.35 21.41
N GLY A 546 -12.13 -6.36 21.30
CA GLY A 546 -12.87 -5.59 20.30
C GLY A 546 -12.93 -6.32 18.96
N GLU A 547 -12.98 -5.56 17.87
CA GLU A 547 -12.94 -6.13 16.52
C GLU A 547 -11.55 -6.66 16.15
N ILE A 548 -11.54 -7.69 15.31
CA ILE A 548 -10.33 -8.33 14.76
C ILE A 548 -10.24 -8.15 13.25
N TYR A 549 -9.01 -8.16 12.73
CA TYR A 549 -8.74 -8.06 11.29
C TYR A 549 -8.32 -9.44 10.78
N LEU A 550 -9.19 -10.09 10.03
CA LEU A 550 -9.02 -11.45 9.57
C LEU A 550 -8.56 -11.46 8.12
N SER A 551 -7.49 -12.19 7.84
CA SER A 551 -7.00 -12.37 6.49
C SER A 551 -6.91 -13.84 6.09
N MET A 552 -7.42 -14.16 4.92
CA MET A 552 -7.25 -15.50 4.34
C MET A 552 -5.94 -15.58 3.53
N VAL A 553 -5.18 -16.66 3.67
CA VAL A 553 -3.98 -16.88 2.86
C VAL A 553 -4.35 -17.54 1.53
N GLY A 554 -3.84 -17.00 0.42
CA GLY A 554 -3.99 -17.57 -0.92
C GLY A 554 -3.10 -18.79 -1.16
N SER A 555 -3.24 -19.81 -0.31
CA SER A 555 -2.51 -21.07 -0.42
C SER A 555 -3.29 -22.10 -1.27
N PHE A 556 -2.56 -23.05 -1.88
CA PHE A 556 -3.09 -24.22 -2.61
C PHE A 556 -4.31 -23.95 -3.51
N GLU A 557 -5.49 -24.43 -3.11
CA GLU A 557 -6.76 -24.38 -3.84
C GLU A 557 -7.20 -22.95 -4.21
N ASN A 558 -6.77 -21.97 -3.41
CA ASN A 558 -7.06 -20.55 -3.62
C ASN A 558 -5.91 -19.79 -4.29
N ALA A 559 -4.79 -20.45 -4.60
CA ALA A 559 -3.65 -19.83 -5.26
C ALA A 559 -4.02 -19.48 -6.71
N GLY A 560 -4.45 -18.23 -6.93
CA GLY A 560 -4.88 -17.72 -8.23
C GLY A 560 -6.39 -17.68 -8.46
N ALA A 561 -7.21 -18.19 -7.55
CA ALA A 561 -8.67 -18.09 -7.59
C ALA A 561 -9.14 -16.98 -6.63
N TYR A 562 -9.36 -15.77 -7.15
CA TYR A 562 -9.70 -14.60 -6.34
C TYR A 562 -11.18 -14.57 -5.96
N ALA A 563 -11.58 -15.38 -5.00
CA ALA A 563 -12.86 -15.16 -4.33
C ALA A 563 -12.76 -13.91 -3.43
N CYS A 564 -13.85 -13.15 -3.28
CA CYS A 564 -13.84 -11.93 -2.48
C CYS A 564 -13.82 -12.30 -0.98
N PRO A 565 -12.85 -11.82 -0.17
CA PRO A 565 -12.75 -12.19 1.25
C PRO A 565 -14.04 -11.98 2.05
N SER A 566 -14.80 -10.94 1.74
CA SER A 566 -16.06 -10.61 2.42
C SER A 566 -17.17 -11.64 2.16
N GLU A 567 -17.09 -12.42 1.08
CA GLU A 567 -17.99 -13.56 0.83
C GLU A 567 -17.81 -14.68 1.85
N TYR A 568 -16.68 -14.71 2.55
CA TYR A 568 -16.38 -15.69 3.60
C TYR A 568 -16.31 -15.06 5.00
N GLY A 569 -16.42 -13.74 5.12
CA GLY A 569 -16.36 -13.00 6.40
C GLY A 569 -14.98 -12.44 6.76
N PHE A 570 -13.98 -12.59 5.88
CA PHE A 570 -12.64 -12.02 6.04
C PHE A 570 -12.60 -10.54 5.63
N ASP A 571 -11.64 -9.80 6.19
CA ASP A 571 -11.37 -8.40 5.84
C ASP A 571 -10.45 -8.30 4.60
N SER A 572 -9.56 -9.27 4.40
CA SER A 572 -8.55 -9.24 3.33
C SER A 572 -8.08 -10.63 2.87
N SER A 573 -7.21 -10.66 1.86
CA SER A 573 -6.40 -11.84 1.53
C SER A 573 -4.89 -11.54 1.53
N VAL A 574 -4.06 -12.58 1.61
CA VAL A 574 -2.58 -12.52 1.57
C VAL A 574 -2.07 -13.42 0.44
N GLU A 575 -1.28 -12.88 -0.46
CA GLU A 575 -0.52 -13.68 -1.43
C GLU A 575 0.59 -14.47 -0.72
N PHE A 576 0.79 -15.73 -1.13
CA PHE A 576 1.77 -16.62 -0.53
C PHE A 576 2.66 -17.31 -1.57
N PRO A 577 3.56 -16.55 -2.25
CA PRO A 577 4.44 -17.13 -3.25
C PRO A 577 5.35 -18.23 -2.70
N PRO A 578 5.72 -19.24 -3.53
CA PRO A 578 5.51 -19.33 -4.98
C PRO A 578 4.22 -20.05 -5.41
N HIS A 579 3.27 -20.31 -4.50
CA HIS A 579 2.10 -21.16 -4.75
C HIS A 579 1.30 -20.72 -5.99
N GLY A 580 0.85 -21.70 -6.79
CA GLY A 580 -0.05 -21.52 -7.94
C GLY A 580 0.54 -20.81 -9.17
N MET A 581 1.81 -20.39 -9.15
CA MET A 581 2.38 -19.49 -10.19
C MET A 581 3.72 -19.97 -10.77
N ALA A 582 4.16 -21.17 -10.42
CA ALA A 582 5.36 -21.79 -10.96
C ALA A 582 5.18 -22.15 -12.45
N THR A 583 6.17 -21.83 -13.29
CA THR A 583 6.19 -22.22 -14.69
C THR A 583 7.41 -23.11 -14.94
N PRO A 584 7.20 -24.42 -15.23
CA PRO A 584 8.30 -25.34 -15.49
C PRO A 584 9.19 -24.87 -16.64
N CYS A 585 10.49 -25.07 -16.49
CA CYS A 585 11.50 -24.78 -17.51
C CYS A 585 12.52 -25.92 -17.61
N LYS A 586 13.40 -25.85 -18.60
CA LYS A 586 14.44 -26.85 -18.81
C LYS A 586 15.50 -26.73 -17.72
N MET A 587 15.87 -27.87 -17.13
CA MET A 587 17.01 -27.96 -16.20
C MET A 587 18.30 -27.47 -16.89
N PRO A 588 19.07 -26.54 -16.27
CA PRO A 588 20.16 -25.84 -16.96
C PRO A 588 21.46 -26.66 -17.05
N GLY A 589 21.63 -27.68 -16.21
CA GLY A 589 22.85 -28.49 -16.10
C GLY A 589 22.60 -29.99 -16.24
N GLN A 590 23.67 -30.78 -16.21
CA GLN A 590 23.59 -32.24 -16.20
C GLN A 590 23.04 -32.74 -14.86
N SER A 591 22.19 -33.78 -14.89
CA SER A 591 21.73 -34.44 -13.65
C SER A 591 22.90 -35.10 -12.93
N LEU A 592 23.01 -34.81 -11.63
CA LEU A 592 23.93 -35.46 -10.70
C LEU A 592 23.23 -36.53 -9.86
N ASN A 593 21.90 -36.46 -9.75
CA ASN A 593 21.07 -37.45 -9.09
C ASN A 593 20.38 -38.34 -10.14
N HIS A 594 20.64 -39.64 -10.08
CA HIS A 594 20.06 -40.63 -10.99
C HIS A 594 18.55 -40.86 -10.77
N GLU A 595 18.05 -40.53 -9.57
CA GLU A 595 16.64 -40.66 -9.20
C GLU A 595 15.87 -39.34 -9.34
N TYR A 596 16.46 -38.33 -9.99
CA TYR A 596 15.84 -37.01 -10.11
C TYR A 596 14.57 -37.04 -10.96
N ALA A 597 13.45 -36.71 -10.31
CA ALA A 597 12.12 -36.52 -10.87
C ALA A 597 11.54 -35.13 -10.51
N GLY A 598 12.39 -34.19 -10.09
CA GLY A 598 11.98 -32.84 -9.69
C GLY A 598 11.60 -31.93 -10.85
N THR A 599 10.93 -30.84 -10.52
CA THR A 599 10.54 -29.77 -11.45
C THR A 599 11.44 -28.56 -11.25
N VAL A 600 11.99 -28.02 -12.35
CA VAL A 600 12.74 -26.76 -12.35
C VAL A 600 11.84 -25.66 -12.91
N SER A 601 11.82 -24.49 -12.28
CA SER A 601 11.10 -23.29 -12.73
C SER A 601 12.01 -22.07 -12.75
N ASP A 602 11.69 -21.05 -13.55
CA ASP A 602 12.44 -19.78 -13.56
C ASP A 602 11.84 -18.79 -12.55
N TYR A 603 12.66 -18.31 -11.62
CA TYR A 603 12.26 -17.32 -10.61
C TYR A 603 11.75 -16.00 -11.23
N ARG A 604 12.33 -15.56 -12.35
CA ARG A 604 11.90 -14.32 -13.02
C ARG A 604 10.50 -14.47 -13.58
N SER A 605 10.18 -15.64 -14.15
CA SER A 605 8.83 -15.95 -14.62
C SER A 605 7.82 -15.98 -13.48
N LEU A 606 8.19 -16.52 -12.31
CA LEU A 606 7.35 -16.48 -11.11
C LEU A 606 7.01 -15.03 -10.72
N ALA A 607 8.03 -14.19 -10.55
CA ALA A 607 7.84 -12.80 -10.19
C ALA A 607 6.96 -12.06 -11.23
N LEU A 608 7.21 -12.27 -12.53
CA LEU A 608 6.37 -11.72 -13.59
C LEU A 608 4.92 -12.22 -13.55
N ASN A 609 4.68 -13.49 -13.19
CA ASN A 609 3.32 -14.02 -13.06
C ASN A 609 2.55 -13.30 -11.96
N TYR A 610 3.19 -12.98 -10.82
CA TYR A 610 2.58 -12.16 -9.77
C TYR A 610 2.41 -10.68 -10.16
N VAL A 611 3.35 -10.11 -10.92
CA VAL A 611 3.28 -8.73 -11.44
C VAL A 611 2.09 -8.55 -12.39
N LYS A 612 1.80 -9.56 -13.22
CA LYS A 612 0.72 -9.55 -14.23
C LYS A 612 -0.68 -9.67 -13.66
N GLN A 613 -0.82 -10.08 -12.41
CA GLN A 613 -2.14 -10.31 -11.83
C GLN A 613 -2.90 -8.99 -11.70
N ASP A 614 -4.13 -8.98 -12.19
CA ASP A 614 -5.06 -7.89 -11.92
C ASP A 614 -5.22 -7.73 -10.40
N LEU A 615 -5.20 -6.48 -9.96
CA LEU A 615 -5.49 -6.11 -8.58
C LEU A 615 -7.00 -6.20 -8.36
N PRO A 616 -7.45 -6.80 -7.24
CA PRO A 616 -8.87 -7.01 -7.00
C PRO A 616 -9.54 -5.75 -6.45
N GLY A 617 -10.87 -5.77 -6.39
CA GLY A 617 -11.68 -4.72 -5.76
C GLY A 617 -11.81 -4.85 -4.24
N TYR A 618 -10.77 -5.35 -3.56
CA TYR A 618 -10.70 -5.53 -2.11
C TYR A 618 -9.23 -5.46 -1.66
N THR A 619 -8.99 -5.39 -0.34
CA THR A 619 -7.64 -5.38 0.23
C THR A 619 -6.95 -6.74 0.06
N ARG A 620 -5.93 -6.78 -0.81
CA ARG A 620 -5.02 -7.93 -0.97
C ARG A 620 -3.63 -7.52 -0.52
N PHE A 621 -3.14 -8.12 0.56
CA PHE A 621 -1.75 -7.98 0.96
C PHE A 621 -0.89 -8.78 -0.01
N ARG A 622 0.02 -8.07 -0.67
CA ARG A 622 0.91 -8.64 -1.68
C ARG A 622 2.03 -9.44 -1.02
N GLY A 623 2.54 -10.44 -1.75
CA GLY A 623 3.55 -11.35 -1.26
C GLY A 623 4.75 -11.43 -2.20
N VAL A 624 5.95 -11.56 -1.64
CA VAL A 624 7.16 -11.93 -2.38
C VAL A 624 7.89 -13.08 -1.68
N VAL A 625 8.77 -13.77 -2.40
CA VAL A 625 9.61 -14.86 -1.86
C VAL A 625 11.05 -14.64 -2.38
N PRO A 626 12.12 -14.75 -1.57
CA PRO A 626 13.48 -14.53 -2.04
C PRO A 626 13.96 -15.63 -2.99
N SER A 627 13.61 -16.89 -2.72
CA SER A 627 13.90 -18.05 -3.56
C SER A 627 12.97 -19.21 -3.16
N TRP A 628 13.01 -20.32 -3.90
CA TRP A 628 12.33 -21.54 -3.49
C TRP A 628 13.05 -22.79 -4.00
N ASP A 629 13.35 -23.69 -3.08
CA ASP A 629 13.94 -24.99 -3.32
C ASP A 629 13.67 -25.92 -2.12
N ASN A 630 12.75 -26.87 -2.29
CA ASN A 630 12.39 -27.84 -1.25
C ASN A 630 13.16 -29.17 -1.33
N THR A 631 14.31 -29.20 -2.01
CA THR A 631 15.24 -30.35 -2.03
C THR A 631 15.56 -30.91 -0.64
N PRO A 632 15.73 -30.10 0.43
CA PRO A 632 15.94 -30.62 1.79
C PRO A 632 14.86 -31.60 2.28
N ARG A 633 13.60 -31.38 1.90
CA ARG A 633 12.48 -32.27 2.25
C ARG A 633 12.19 -33.30 1.16
N ARG A 634 12.59 -33.02 -0.08
CA ARG A 634 12.22 -33.78 -1.29
C ARG A 634 13.44 -33.97 -2.22
N GLN A 635 14.45 -34.72 -1.77
CA GLN A 635 15.71 -34.84 -2.50
C GLN A 635 15.54 -35.28 -3.97
N ASN A 636 14.63 -36.22 -4.24
CA ASN A 636 14.47 -36.83 -5.55
C ASN A 636 13.40 -36.15 -6.42
N ASP A 637 12.39 -35.52 -5.82
CA ASP A 637 11.28 -34.89 -6.53
C ASP A 637 10.98 -33.44 -6.06
N PRO A 638 11.99 -32.55 -6.00
CA PRO A 638 11.78 -31.19 -5.52
C PRO A 638 11.12 -30.29 -6.56
N LEU A 639 10.60 -29.16 -6.10
CA LEU A 639 10.39 -27.96 -6.90
C LEU A 639 11.55 -26.99 -6.65
N VAL A 640 12.30 -26.67 -7.70
CA VAL A 640 13.50 -25.81 -7.63
C VAL A 640 13.31 -24.58 -8.53
N PHE A 641 13.55 -23.39 -7.98
CA PHE A 641 13.59 -22.15 -8.76
C PHE A 641 15.03 -21.75 -9.07
N ILE A 642 15.37 -21.75 -10.36
CA ILE A 642 16.64 -21.22 -10.85
C ILE A 642 16.52 -19.72 -11.15
N ASN A 643 17.67 -19.07 -11.29
CA ASN A 643 17.78 -17.63 -11.57
C ASN A 643 17.19 -16.73 -10.47
N SER A 644 17.03 -17.26 -9.25
CA SER A 644 16.87 -16.42 -8.06
C SER A 644 18.23 -15.82 -7.68
N SER A 645 18.23 -14.52 -7.38
CA SER A 645 19.33 -13.79 -6.77
C SER A 645 18.77 -12.54 -6.07
N PRO A 646 19.59 -11.81 -5.27
CA PRO A 646 19.14 -10.56 -4.65
C PRO A 646 18.62 -9.51 -5.64
N GLY A 647 19.12 -9.48 -6.88
CA GLY A 647 18.73 -8.48 -7.89
C GLY A 647 17.28 -8.60 -8.37
N PRO A 648 16.84 -9.76 -8.91
CA PRO A 648 15.45 -9.98 -9.31
C PRO A 648 14.47 -9.91 -8.14
N TYR A 649 14.90 -10.31 -6.93
CA TYR A 649 14.14 -10.12 -5.69
C TYR A 649 13.94 -8.63 -5.36
N GLU A 650 15.00 -7.81 -5.39
CA GLU A 650 14.91 -6.36 -5.17
C GLU A 650 13.91 -5.71 -6.12
N ALA A 651 14.00 -6.02 -7.43
CA ALA A 651 13.11 -5.45 -8.44
C ALA A 651 11.64 -5.84 -8.23
N TRP A 652 11.37 -7.10 -7.88
CA TRP A 652 10.01 -7.56 -7.60
C TRP A 652 9.44 -6.95 -6.31
N LEU A 653 10.24 -6.87 -5.25
CA LEU A 653 9.82 -6.24 -4.00
C LEU A 653 9.57 -4.73 -4.18
N GLU A 654 10.44 -4.02 -4.89
CA GLU A 654 10.29 -2.58 -5.19
C GLU A 654 8.96 -2.31 -5.91
N PHE A 655 8.67 -3.08 -6.97
CA PHE A 655 7.40 -3.00 -7.68
C PHE A 655 6.22 -3.27 -6.74
N THR A 656 6.33 -4.32 -5.92
CA THR A 656 5.25 -4.75 -5.01
C THR A 656 4.97 -3.70 -3.94
N VAL A 657 5.99 -3.02 -3.40
CA VAL A 657 5.85 -1.93 -2.44
C VAL A 657 5.16 -0.72 -3.09
N ARG A 658 5.58 -0.30 -4.29
CA ARG A 658 4.93 0.80 -5.02
C ARG A 658 3.47 0.51 -5.30
N GLN A 659 3.17 -0.69 -5.81
CA GLN A 659 1.81 -1.10 -6.12
C GLN A 659 0.93 -1.19 -4.86
N THR A 660 1.50 -1.64 -3.74
CA THR A 660 0.81 -1.66 -2.44
C THR A 660 0.47 -0.25 -1.97
N ARG A 661 1.34 0.75 -2.18
CA ARG A 661 1.06 2.15 -1.84
C ARG A 661 -0.08 2.75 -2.66
N GLU A 662 -0.19 2.36 -3.93
CA GLU A 662 -1.30 2.77 -4.81
C GLU A 662 -2.63 2.07 -4.52
N GLN A 663 -2.57 0.83 -4.05
CA GLN A 663 -3.77 0.02 -3.84
C GLN A 663 -4.34 0.17 -2.43
N ASN A 664 -3.46 0.12 -1.41
CA ASN A 664 -3.85 0.06 0.00
C ASN A 664 -3.48 1.37 0.72
N PHE A 665 -4.15 1.62 1.83
CA PHE A 665 -4.05 2.89 2.58
C PHE A 665 -3.83 2.67 4.07
N GLY A 666 -3.21 3.65 4.72
CA GLY A 666 -2.98 3.64 6.16
C GLY A 666 -2.33 2.34 6.64
N GLY A 667 -2.94 1.69 7.64
CA GLY A 667 -2.45 0.43 8.20
C GLY A 667 -2.44 -0.74 7.21
N GLU A 668 -3.12 -0.66 6.06
CA GLU A 668 -3.19 -1.78 5.10
C GLU A 668 -2.02 -1.79 4.10
N ARG A 669 -1.10 -0.82 4.16
CA ARG A 669 0.15 -0.81 3.39
C ARG A 669 1.14 -1.84 3.93
N ILE A 670 0.83 -3.12 3.69
CA ILE A 670 1.60 -4.28 4.13
C ILE A 670 1.98 -5.13 2.92
N VAL A 671 3.25 -5.55 2.89
CA VAL A 671 3.75 -6.60 1.99
C VAL A 671 4.26 -7.75 2.84
N PHE A 672 3.82 -8.96 2.53
CA PHE A 672 4.33 -10.18 3.16
C PHE A 672 5.55 -10.71 2.40
N ILE A 673 6.50 -11.26 3.16
CA ILE A 673 7.66 -11.95 2.61
C ILE A 673 7.63 -13.39 3.12
N ASN A 674 7.56 -14.34 2.20
CA ASN A 674 7.76 -15.75 2.50
C ASN A 674 9.23 -16.09 2.23
N ALA A 675 10.12 -16.21 3.20
CA ALA A 675 9.95 -16.06 4.65
C ALA A 675 11.20 -15.42 5.27
N TRP A 676 11.18 -15.24 6.59
CA TRP A 676 12.39 -14.94 7.37
C TRP A 676 13.36 -16.13 7.31
N ASN A 677 12.90 -17.31 7.73
CA ASN A 677 13.76 -18.46 8.03
C ASN A 677 13.24 -19.81 7.48
N GLU A 678 12.56 -19.84 6.32
CA GLU A 678 12.18 -21.14 5.74
C GLU A 678 13.35 -21.80 4.98
N TRP A 679 14.31 -22.34 5.73
CA TRP A 679 15.53 -22.93 5.18
C TRP A 679 15.29 -24.21 4.38
N ALA A 680 14.32 -25.04 4.76
CA ALA A 680 14.10 -26.32 4.10
C ALA A 680 13.33 -26.19 2.77
N GLU A 681 12.81 -25.00 2.51
CA GLU A 681 12.21 -24.59 1.23
C GLU A 681 13.07 -23.55 0.49
N GLY A 682 14.28 -23.24 0.98
CA GLY A 682 15.15 -22.23 0.38
C GLY A 682 14.57 -20.80 0.39
N ALA A 683 13.45 -20.58 1.10
CA ALA A 683 12.71 -19.32 1.16
C ALA A 683 13.11 -18.52 2.42
N HIS A 684 14.42 -18.29 2.61
CA HIS A 684 14.95 -17.55 3.76
C HIS A 684 15.50 -16.17 3.35
N LEU A 685 15.17 -15.16 4.13
CA LEU A 685 15.86 -13.87 4.14
C LEU A 685 17.13 -13.91 4.99
N GLU A 686 17.22 -14.86 5.93
CA GLU A 686 18.39 -15.02 6.78
C GLU A 686 19.67 -15.20 5.94
N PRO A 687 20.81 -14.64 6.39
CA PRO A 687 22.06 -14.71 5.64
C PRO A 687 22.54 -16.15 5.42
N ASP A 688 22.85 -16.47 4.17
CA ASP A 688 23.48 -17.74 3.78
C ASP A 688 24.94 -17.54 3.35
N ARG A 689 25.64 -18.64 3.06
CA ARG A 689 27.04 -18.60 2.63
C ARG A 689 27.25 -18.12 1.20
N LEU A 690 26.23 -18.16 0.32
CA LEU A 690 26.39 -17.79 -1.09
C LEU A 690 26.18 -16.30 -1.30
N PHE A 691 25.09 -15.76 -0.76
CA PHE A 691 24.66 -14.38 -0.90
C PHE A 691 24.97 -13.52 0.32
N GLY A 692 25.35 -14.12 1.46
CA GLY A 692 25.57 -13.38 2.70
C GLY A 692 24.30 -12.61 3.08
N ARG A 693 24.44 -11.32 3.35
CA ARG A 693 23.30 -10.42 3.62
C ARG A 693 22.59 -9.90 2.37
N GLY A 694 22.85 -10.46 1.19
CA GLY A 694 22.36 -9.93 -0.09
C GLY A 694 20.84 -9.74 -0.14
N TYR A 695 20.04 -10.72 0.28
CA TYR A 695 18.58 -10.56 0.29
C TYR A 695 18.09 -9.48 1.27
N LEU A 696 18.78 -9.27 2.39
CA LEU A 696 18.47 -8.21 3.34
C LEU A 696 18.84 -6.82 2.79
N GLU A 697 20.01 -6.69 2.17
CA GLU A 697 20.45 -5.47 1.48
C GLU A 697 19.51 -5.12 0.31
N ALA A 698 19.01 -6.12 -0.43
CA ALA A 698 17.98 -5.98 -1.45
C ALA A 698 16.65 -5.51 -0.87
N THR A 699 16.23 -6.07 0.27
CA THR A 699 15.03 -5.66 0.98
C THR A 699 15.06 -4.18 1.33
N ARG A 700 16.17 -3.73 1.94
CA ARG A 700 16.36 -2.32 2.30
C ARG A 700 16.37 -1.42 1.08
N SER A 701 17.09 -1.82 0.02
CA SER A 701 17.21 -1.05 -1.22
C SER A 701 15.85 -0.89 -1.92
N ALA A 702 15.04 -1.94 -1.96
CA ALA A 702 13.69 -1.89 -2.51
C ALA A 702 12.80 -0.89 -1.77
N LEU A 703 12.84 -0.87 -0.42
CA LEU A 703 12.11 0.11 0.40
C LEU A 703 12.58 1.55 0.18
N ASP A 704 13.89 1.76 0.02
CA ASP A 704 14.46 3.10 -0.17
C ASP A 704 14.17 3.66 -1.58
N ARG A 705 14.03 2.78 -2.58
CA ARG A 705 13.70 3.15 -3.98
C ARG A 705 12.22 3.32 -4.23
N ALA A 706 11.38 2.53 -3.57
CA ALA A 706 9.93 2.55 -3.76
C ALA A 706 9.35 3.88 -3.28
#